data_AF-A0A7W8AV04-F1
#
_entry.id   AF-A0A7W8AV04-F1
#
_cell.length_a   1.000
_cell.length_b   1.000
_cell.length_c   1.000
_cell.angle_alpha   90.00
_cell.angle_beta   90.00
_cell.angle_gamma   90.00
#
_symmetry.space_group_name_H-M   'P 1'
#
loop_
_entity.id
_entity.type
_entity.pdbx_description
1 polymer ?
#
loop_
_entity_poly.entity_id
_entity_poly.type
_entity_poly.pdbx_seq_one_letter_code
_entity_poly.pdbx_strand_id
1 'polypeptide(L)'
;MDLLLLFPPLTEATLFPYLSLPYLAGHVRRSGYSAHQVDLSIELVHRLLDGPTLAHEARALDDAQDLPTWYRAAVADASLRHLGEMRDFVLTKNPAPRLGPVRAVRLARQAARLTLRASPLSRVWDDYDSLDKAVLRLSRSPIGSLDVATRNLHGLLTEALDASAPRAVGISVAFFSQLAPALLIAQWIRRRHPGIPVCLGGQQVMLRHDELAALTSVRTAVDALCVTAGEEPLERWLAHLAGNAPLSDVPGMRWLSPEGVKGPGRLPTLRFKDVGAPDYDGLKVHSYLNDTVVLSMVSCVGCYWGRCVFCSYGNRSLERGAYQQASPAQLADTVGRIVESTGIDFVTVVDENTNLRLLARAMRLVRESGLRVRFNTRNRLEPILLDPAFCEELAALGCEGMAVGYEGVSQRLLDKLDKGVRAEDFQTVLDNLAAAGIQVNLSVMGGLLDETDEEAEESLRFLERNRDKFAVDAFELMVAEPGTLLVADPQRFGVVLDRSDAFADNRELNYLGGRVGRRHTVVGGPGRPDTLKRLKHGMRRISAAAAGPVATVARPPARHSALRPHPWIRCAPERLSPPGPDGGSFLLADPVREQVYALPKNHVTRSAAPDGPLTATSERGRSLLGRLAAADAGLMCDAPPPAVRPSR
;
A
#
# COMPACT_ATOMS: atom_id res chain seq x y z
N MET A 1 -9.96 -26.05 16.21
CA MET A 1 -8.67 -25.43 15.85
C MET A 1 -8.20 -24.55 16.99
N ASP A 2 -6.90 -24.38 17.21
CA ASP A 2 -6.38 -23.63 18.37
C ASP A 2 -6.42 -22.11 18.15
N LEU A 3 -5.90 -21.62 17.03
CA LEU A 3 -5.78 -20.18 16.76
C LEU A 3 -6.31 -19.78 15.38
N LEU A 4 -7.23 -18.82 15.35
CA LEU A 4 -7.59 -18.09 14.13
C LEU A 4 -6.84 -16.76 14.10
N LEU A 5 -5.97 -16.60 13.11
CA LEU A 5 -5.22 -15.38 12.84
C LEU A 5 -5.94 -14.56 11.77
N LEU A 6 -6.32 -13.33 12.11
CA LEU A 6 -7.02 -12.41 11.21
C LEU A 6 -6.14 -11.22 10.86
N PHE A 7 -6.07 -10.90 9.56
CA PHE A 7 -5.59 -9.62 9.08
C PHE A 7 -6.81 -8.74 8.75
N PRO A 8 -7.06 -7.63 9.48
CA PRO A 8 -8.21 -6.77 9.25
C PRO A 8 -8.21 -6.15 7.84
N PRO A 9 -9.38 -5.77 7.30
CA PRO A 9 -9.44 -5.16 6.00
C PRO A 9 -8.86 -3.75 5.94
N LEU A 10 -8.69 -3.27 4.71
CA LEU A 10 -8.34 -1.90 4.34
C LEU A 10 -6.88 -1.51 4.58
N THR A 11 -6.05 -2.02 3.69
CA THR A 11 -4.62 -1.71 3.64
C THR A 11 -4.17 -1.55 2.20
N GLU A 12 -2.98 -0.99 2.02
CA GLU A 12 -2.25 -1.06 0.76
C GLU A 12 -1.67 -2.46 0.50
N ALA A 13 -1.61 -3.34 1.51
CA ALA A 13 -1.19 -4.74 1.42
C ALA A 13 -2.26 -5.65 0.78
N THR A 14 -3.00 -5.14 -0.20
CA THR A 14 -3.81 -5.96 -1.12
C THR A 14 -2.99 -6.49 -2.29
N LEU A 15 -1.72 -6.09 -2.40
CA LEU A 15 -0.80 -6.51 -3.46
C LEU A 15 -0.06 -7.82 -3.13
N PHE A 16 0.06 -8.19 -1.87
CA PHE A 16 0.71 -9.43 -1.42
C PHE A 16 0.29 -9.74 0.02
N PRO A 17 0.35 -11.00 0.47
CA PRO A 17 0.00 -11.34 1.83
C PRO A 17 0.90 -10.63 2.84
N TYR A 18 0.29 -9.95 3.80
CA TYR A 18 1.06 -9.24 4.82
C TYR A 18 1.81 -10.23 5.73
N LEU A 19 3.08 -9.95 5.95
CA LEU A 19 4.06 -10.92 6.44
C LEU A 19 3.84 -11.37 7.90
N SER A 20 3.06 -10.63 8.69
CA SER A 20 2.81 -11.02 10.09
C SER A 20 2.05 -12.34 10.21
N LEU A 21 1.02 -12.60 9.39
CA LEU A 21 0.28 -13.86 9.52
C LEU A 21 1.16 -15.07 9.21
N PRO A 22 1.91 -15.12 8.09
CA PRO A 22 2.76 -16.26 7.77
C PRO A 22 3.81 -16.59 8.83
N TYR A 23 4.46 -15.58 9.42
CA TYR A 23 5.45 -15.84 10.49
C TYR A 23 4.78 -16.36 11.77
N LEU A 24 3.67 -15.74 12.20
CA LEU A 24 2.95 -16.17 13.39
C LEU A 24 2.36 -17.58 13.20
N ALA A 25 1.74 -17.86 12.06
CA ALA A 25 1.18 -19.17 11.73
C ALA A 25 2.29 -20.23 11.68
N GLY A 26 3.39 -19.93 10.99
CA GLY A 26 4.54 -20.84 10.90
C GLY A 26 5.14 -21.17 12.26
N HIS A 27 5.32 -20.17 13.13
CA HIS A 27 5.82 -20.38 14.49
C HIS A 27 4.86 -21.23 15.32
N VAL A 28 3.58 -20.86 15.36
CA VAL A 28 2.55 -21.56 16.15
C VAL A 28 2.41 -23.02 15.70
N ARG A 29 2.44 -23.29 14.38
CA ARG A 29 2.39 -24.65 13.82
C ARG A 29 3.62 -25.47 14.18
N ARG A 30 4.83 -24.88 14.12
CA ARG A 30 6.08 -25.54 14.57
C ARG A 30 6.07 -25.87 16.06
N SER A 31 5.40 -25.05 16.87
CA SER A 31 5.22 -25.30 18.31
C SER A 31 4.10 -26.29 18.63
N GLY A 32 3.50 -26.94 17.63
CA GLY A 32 2.55 -28.05 17.80
C GLY A 32 1.07 -27.65 17.92
N TYR A 33 0.72 -26.39 17.67
CA TYR A 33 -0.67 -25.92 17.70
C TYR A 33 -1.23 -25.70 16.29
N SER A 34 -2.53 -25.91 16.12
CA SER A 34 -3.20 -25.63 14.85
C SER A 34 -3.49 -24.13 14.68
N ALA A 35 -3.03 -23.54 13.56
CA ALA A 35 -3.31 -22.15 13.21
C ALA A 35 -3.91 -22.04 11.80
N HIS A 36 -4.96 -21.24 11.65
CA HIS A 36 -5.50 -20.83 10.35
C HIS A 36 -5.41 -19.32 10.23
N GLN A 37 -5.01 -18.86 9.06
CA GLN A 37 -4.80 -17.46 8.75
C GLN A 37 -5.80 -17.00 7.69
N VAL A 38 -6.46 -15.88 7.95
CA VAL A 38 -7.45 -15.28 7.04
C VAL A 38 -7.10 -13.81 6.84
N ASP A 39 -6.88 -13.45 5.59
CA ASP A 39 -6.70 -12.07 5.17
C ASP A 39 -8.05 -11.48 4.74
N LEU A 40 -8.75 -10.86 5.70
CA LEU A 40 -10.04 -10.22 5.45
C LEU A 40 -9.92 -9.00 4.53
N SER A 41 -8.71 -8.48 4.31
CA SER A 41 -8.46 -7.37 3.38
C SER A 41 -8.67 -7.81 1.95
N ILE A 42 -7.98 -8.87 1.53
CA ILE A 42 -8.11 -9.34 0.14
C ILE A 42 -9.47 -10.01 -0.10
N GLU A 43 -10.00 -10.74 0.88
CA GLU A 43 -11.31 -11.39 0.74
C GLU A 43 -12.46 -10.40 0.65
N LEU A 44 -12.40 -9.30 1.41
CA LEU A 44 -13.39 -8.23 1.29
C LEU A 44 -13.34 -7.60 -0.11
N VAL A 45 -12.14 -7.36 -0.65
CA VAL A 45 -12.00 -6.85 -2.02
C VAL A 45 -12.66 -7.79 -3.02
N HIS A 46 -12.43 -9.11 -2.93
CA HIS A 46 -13.04 -10.07 -3.86
C HIS A 46 -14.57 -10.03 -3.85
N ARG A 47 -15.18 -9.96 -2.65
CA ARG A 47 -16.64 -9.82 -2.52
C ARG A 47 -17.18 -8.52 -3.09
N LEU A 48 -16.45 -7.43 -2.89
CA LEU A 48 -16.85 -6.13 -3.41
C LEU A 48 -16.80 -6.06 -4.94
N LEU A 49 -15.99 -6.93 -5.56
CA LEU A 49 -15.92 -7.07 -7.01
C LEU A 49 -17.02 -7.97 -7.59
N ASP A 50 -18.07 -8.34 -6.86
CA ASP A 50 -19.09 -9.28 -7.37
C ASP A 50 -20.08 -8.64 -8.38
N GLY A 51 -20.08 -7.31 -8.54
CA GLY A 51 -20.80 -6.62 -9.61
C GLY A 51 -22.03 -5.79 -9.19
N PRO A 52 -22.93 -6.22 -8.27
CA PRO A 52 -24.16 -5.47 -7.98
C PRO A 52 -23.95 -4.01 -7.57
N THR A 53 -22.95 -3.72 -6.72
CA THR A 53 -22.63 -2.33 -6.32
C THR A 53 -22.10 -1.51 -7.51
N LEU A 54 -21.25 -2.11 -8.34
CA LEU A 54 -20.75 -1.46 -9.55
C LEU A 54 -21.92 -1.17 -10.51
N ALA A 55 -22.87 -2.11 -10.66
CA ALA A 55 -24.06 -1.95 -11.48
C ALA A 55 -24.96 -0.81 -11.00
N HIS A 56 -25.05 -0.60 -9.70
CA HIS A 56 -25.77 0.54 -9.14
C HIS A 56 -25.08 1.86 -9.48
N GLU A 57 -23.78 1.98 -9.22
CA GLU A 57 -23.00 3.20 -9.49
C GLU A 57 -22.96 3.55 -11.00
N ALA A 58 -22.85 2.53 -11.87
CA ALA A 58 -22.80 2.72 -13.32
C ALA A 58 -24.10 3.30 -13.90
N ARG A 59 -25.26 3.09 -13.27
CA ARG A 59 -26.54 3.67 -13.73
C ARG A 59 -26.54 5.19 -13.73
N ALA A 60 -25.71 5.82 -12.89
CA ALA A 60 -25.60 7.26 -12.82
C ALA A 60 -24.76 7.88 -13.96
N LEU A 61 -24.20 7.07 -14.87
CA LEU A 61 -23.27 7.54 -15.91
C LEU A 61 -23.88 8.64 -16.79
N ASP A 62 -25.09 8.42 -17.30
CA ASP A 62 -25.73 9.37 -18.22
C ASP A 62 -26.45 10.52 -17.50
N ASP A 63 -26.76 10.35 -16.21
CA ASP A 63 -27.55 11.29 -15.40
C ASP A 63 -26.70 12.20 -14.49
N ALA A 64 -25.40 11.94 -14.38
CA ALA A 64 -24.49 12.71 -13.51
C ALA A 64 -24.47 14.21 -13.83
N GLN A 65 -24.66 15.05 -12.81
CA GLN A 65 -24.73 16.51 -12.97
C GLN A 65 -23.36 17.21 -12.82
N ASP A 66 -22.35 16.49 -12.33
CA ASP A 66 -21.00 16.99 -12.11
C ASP A 66 -19.94 15.98 -12.60
N LEU A 67 -18.75 16.50 -12.94
CA LEU A 67 -17.65 15.71 -13.49
C LEU A 67 -17.13 14.62 -12.52
N PRO A 68 -16.95 14.88 -11.21
CA PRO A 68 -16.59 13.82 -10.26
C PRO A 68 -17.58 12.66 -10.20
N THR A 69 -18.89 12.94 -10.16
CA THR A 69 -19.94 11.91 -10.17
C THR A 69 -19.93 11.11 -11.47
N TRP A 70 -19.81 11.80 -12.60
CA TRP A 70 -19.71 11.15 -13.90
C TRP A 70 -18.46 10.25 -14.00
N TYR A 71 -17.30 10.73 -13.57
CA TYR A 71 -16.06 9.97 -13.60
C TYR A 71 -16.16 8.68 -12.76
N ARG A 72 -16.79 8.75 -11.58
CA ARG A 72 -17.05 7.58 -10.74
C ARG A 72 -17.95 6.56 -11.43
N ALA A 73 -19.02 7.02 -12.06
CA ALA A 73 -19.90 6.15 -12.84
C ALA A 73 -19.16 5.56 -14.07
N ALA A 74 -18.23 6.29 -14.68
CA ALA A 74 -17.40 5.80 -15.79
C ALA A 74 -16.44 4.68 -15.33
N VAL A 75 -15.84 4.82 -14.13
CA VAL A 75 -15.06 3.74 -13.49
C VAL A 75 -15.94 2.52 -13.24
N ALA A 76 -17.15 2.70 -12.71
CA ALA A 76 -18.08 1.60 -12.46
C ALA A 76 -18.49 0.86 -13.74
N ASP A 77 -18.87 1.60 -14.79
CA ASP A 77 -19.24 1.03 -16.08
C ASP A 77 -18.06 0.31 -16.75
N ALA A 78 -16.86 0.90 -16.75
CA ALA A 78 -15.66 0.22 -17.25
C ALA A 78 -15.38 -1.09 -16.48
N SER A 79 -15.50 -1.05 -15.15
CA SER A 79 -15.30 -2.23 -14.29
C SER A 79 -16.33 -3.32 -14.57
N LEU A 80 -17.59 -2.97 -14.84
CA LEU A 80 -18.64 -3.93 -15.19
C LEU A 80 -18.42 -4.59 -16.55
N ARG A 81 -18.09 -3.80 -17.58
CA ARG A 81 -17.86 -4.32 -18.94
C ARG A 81 -16.73 -5.34 -18.99
N HIS A 82 -15.76 -5.21 -18.09
CA HIS A 82 -14.61 -6.08 -17.99
C HIS A 82 -14.62 -6.96 -16.73
N LEU A 83 -15.76 -7.08 -16.03
CA LEU A 83 -15.82 -7.71 -14.71
C LEU A 83 -15.31 -9.16 -14.72
N GLY A 84 -15.70 -9.94 -15.72
CA GLY A 84 -15.29 -11.35 -15.85
C GLY A 84 -13.77 -11.50 -15.93
N GLU A 85 -13.14 -10.95 -16.97
CA GLU A 85 -11.68 -11.06 -17.15
C GLU A 85 -10.87 -10.36 -16.04
N MET A 86 -11.41 -9.27 -15.47
CA MET A 86 -10.79 -8.59 -14.34
C MET A 86 -10.78 -9.48 -13.08
N ARG A 87 -11.92 -10.10 -12.75
CA ARG A 87 -12.03 -11.01 -11.61
C ARG A 87 -11.24 -12.29 -11.84
N ASP A 88 -11.31 -12.88 -13.01
CA ASP A 88 -10.58 -14.10 -13.34
C ASP A 88 -9.08 -13.87 -13.18
N PHE A 89 -8.55 -12.74 -13.68
CA PHE A 89 -7.16 -12.39 -13.48
C PHE A 89 -6.83 -12.14 -12.00
N VAL A 90 -7.61 -11.33 -11.29
CA VAL A 90 -7.32 -11.02 -9.88
C VAL A 90 -7.37 -12.26 -9.00
N LEU A 91 -8.35 -13.15 -9.20
CA LEU A 91 -8.58 -14.32 -8.36
C LEU A 91 -7.65 -15.49 -8.69
N THR A 92 -7.36 -15.70 -9.98
CA THR A 92 -6.71 -16.94 -10.45
C THR A 92 -5.49 -16.70 -11.34
N LYS A 93 -5.14 -15.44 -11.64
CA LYS A 93 -4.12 -15.04 -12.62
C LYS A 93 -4.38 -15.56 -14.04
N ASN A 94 -5.61 -15.97 -14.34
CA ASN A 94 -6.02 -16.31 -15.69
C ASN A 94 -5.88 -15.09 -16.62
N PRO A 95 -5.36 -15.26 -17.85
CA PRO A 95 -5.11 -14.13 -18.75
C PRO A 95 -6.33 -13.24 -18.96
N ALA A 96 -6.13 -11.92 -18.90
CA ALA A 96 -7.12 -10.92 -19.26
C ALA A 96 -6.86 -10.42 -20.70
N PRO A 97 -7.42 -11.04 -21.75
CA PRO A 97 -6.98 -10.81 -23.12
C PRO A 97 -7.25 -9.39 -23.64
N ARG A 98 -8.28 -8.69 -23.13
CA ARG A 98 -8.59 -7.32 -23.58
C ARG A 98 -7.90 -6.26 -22.74
N LEU A 99 -7.90 -6.41 -21.41
CA LEU A 99 -7.23 -5.46 -20.51
C LEU A 99 -5.71 -5.65 -20.47
N GLY A 100 -5.24 -6.90 -20.38
CA GLY A 100 -3.90 -7.24 -19.92
C GLY A 100 -3.79 -7.24 -18.38
N PRO A 101 -2.74 -7.86 -17.82
CA PRO A 101 -2.59 -8.08 -16.38
C PRO A 101 -2.56 -6.77 -15.56
N VAL A 102 -1.70 -5.83 -15.97
CA VAL A 102 -1.53 -4.53 -15.30
C VAL A 102 -2.83 -3.74 -15.24
N ARG A 103 -3.57 -3.69 -16.37
CA ARG A 103 -4.81 -2.92 -16.47
C ARG A 103 -5.95 -3.57 -15.68
N ALA A 104 -6.04 -4.90 -15.68
CA ALA A 104 -7.00 -5.65 -14.87
C ALA A 104 -6.84 -5.34 -13.38
N VAL A 105 -5.60 -5.38 -12.88
CA VAL A 105 -5.29 -5.04 -11.48
C VAL A 105 -5.65 -3.59 -11.14
N ARG A 106 -5.26 -2.63 -12.00
CA ARG A 106 -5.58 -1.21 -11.78
C ARG A 106 -7.08 -0.98 -11.71
N LEU A 107 -7.83 -1.54 -12.65
CA LEU A 107 -9.29 -1.41 -12.69
C LEU A 107 -9.94 -2.07 -11.46
N ALA A 108 -9.47 -3.24 -11.04
CA ALA A 108 -9.96 -3.93 -9.84
C ALA A 108 -9.74 -3.08 -8.57
N ARG A 109 -8.55 -2.47 -8.44
CA ARG A 109 -8.25 -1.55 -7.32
C ARG A 109 -9.18 -0.34 -7.30
N GLN A 110 -9.49 0.24 -8.46
CA GLN A 110 -10.41 1.37 -8.56
C GLN A 110 -11.85 0.98 -8.25
N ALA A 111 -12.31 -0.16 -8.77
CA ALA A 111 -13.62 -0.71 -8.46
C ALA A 111 -13.77 -0.92 -6.95
N ALA A 112 -12.79 -1.57 -6.30
CA ALA A 112 -12.79 -1.76 -4.86
C ALA A 112 -12.82 -0.42 -4.09
N ARG A 113 -11.96 0.55 -4.45
CA ARG A 113 -11.97 1.90 -3.85
C ARG A 113 -13.31 2.60 -4.02
N LEU A 114 -13.94 2.49 -5.18
CA LEU A 114 -15.24 3.09 -5.46
C LEU A 114 -16.31 2.50 -4.54
N THR A 115 -16.37 1.17 -4.42
CA THR A 115 -17.34 0.49 -3.53
C THR A 115 -17.12 0.78 -2.05
N LEU A 116 -15.89 1.08 -1.64
CA LEU A 116 -15.54 1.44 -0.27
C LEU A 116 -15.77 2.91 0.06
N ARG A 117 -15.82 3.81 -0.92
CA ARG A 117 -15.78 5.27 -0.74
C ARG A 117 -16.65 5.83 0.38
N ALA A 118 -17.89 5.36 0.49
CA ALA A 118 -18.87 5.84 1.46
C ALA A 118 -18.96 4.94 2.72
N SER A 119 -18.17 3.87 2.76
CA SER A 119 -18.16 2.94 3.87
C SER A 119 -17.46 3.58 5.08
N PRO A 120 -17.99 3.39 6.30
CA PRO A 120 -17.30 3.78 7.52
C PRO A 120 -15.98 3.03 7.71
N LEU A 121 -15.79 1.88 7.03
CA LEU A 121 -14.53 1.15 7.10
C LEU A 121 -13.37 1.99 6.53
N SER A 122 -13.58 2.72 5.42
CA SER A 122 -12.53 3.53 4.77
C SER A 122 -12.42 4.95 5.30
N ARG A 123 -12.99 5.24 6.47
CA ARG A 123 -12.93 6.57 7.08
C ARG A 123 -11.54 6.81 7.66
N VAL A 124 -10.97 7.98 7.37
CA VAL A 124 -9.81 8.51 8.09
C VAL A 124 -10.31 9.20 9.35
N TRP A 125 -9.70 8.88 10.48
CA TRP A 125 -10.11 9.37 11.80
C TRP A 125 -9.29 10.59 12.20
N ASP A 126 -9.90 11.50 12.95
CA ASP A 126 -9.25 12.72 13.40
C ASP A 126 -8.71 12.60 14.83
N ASP A 127 -9.26 11.67 15.61
CA ASP A 127 -8.88 11.40 17.01
C ASP A 127 -9.38 10.00 17.42
N TYR A 128 -8.94 9.53 18.59
CA TYR A 128 -9.36 8.23 19.12
C TYR A 128 -10.83 8.19 19.58
N ASP A 129 -11.38 9.29 20.09
CA ASP A 129 -12.73 9.35 20.65
C ASP A 129 -13.81 9.14 19.56
N SER A 130 -13.67 9.83 18.43
CA SER A 130 -14.53 9.70 17.26
C SER A 130 -14.44 8.30 16.64
N LEU A 131 -13.25 7.69 16.63
CA LEU A 131 -13.03 6.30 16.22
C LEU A 131 -13.77 5.34 17.16
N ASP A 132 -13.55 5.44 18.47
CA ASP A 132 -14.11 4.55 19.49
C ASP A 132 -15.65 4.59 19.47
N LYS A 133 -16.23 5.79 19.47
CA LYS A 133 -17.69 6.00 19.37
C LYS A 133 -18.28 5.40 18.10
N ALA A 134 -17.59 5.55 16.97
CA ALA A 134 -18.08 5.02 15.71
C ALA A 134 -18.06 3.48 15.69
N VAL A 135 -17.00 2.85 16.19
CA VAL A 135 -16.89 1.39 16.32
C VAL A 135 -18.01 0.84 17.21
N LEU A 136 -18.23 1.44 18.38
CA LEU A 136 -19.30 1.02 19.30
C LEU A 136 -20.69 1.16 18.68
N ARG A 137 -20.94 2.23 17.92
CA ARG A 137 -22.22 2.41 17.22
C ARG A 137 -22.42 1.37 16.12
N LEU A 138 -21.40 1.14 15.28
CA LEU A 138 -21.47 0.19 14.16
C LEU A 138 -21.64 -1.25 14.66
N SER A 139 -20.89 -1.65 15.69
CA SER A 139 -21.00 -2.99 16.30
C SER A 139 -22.36 -3.29 16.93
N ARG A 140 -23.16 -2.26 17.22
CA ARG A 140 -24.53 -2.37 17.76
C ARG A 140 -25.63 -2.22 16.72
N SER A 141 -25.28 -1.79 15.52
CA SER A 141 -26.25 -1.59 14.45
C SER A 141 -26.73 -2.95 13.91
N PRO A 142 -28.02 -3.09 13.55
CA PRO A 142 -28.50 -4.27 12.85
C PRO A 142 -27.72 -4.52 11.55
N ILE A 143 -27.36 -5.77 11.26
CA ILE A 143 -26.51 -6.11 10.09
C ILE A 143 -27.15 -5.65 8.77
N GLY A 144 -28.48 -5.68 8.67
CA GLY A 144 -29.21 -5.20 7.50
C GLY A 144 -29.12 -3.68 7.26
N SER A 145 -28.85 -2.88 8.30
CA SER A 145 -28.69 -1.43 8.16
C SER A 145 -27.25 -0.99 7.88
N LEU A 146 -26.29 -1.92 7.93
CA LEU A 146 -24.89 -1.65 7.56
C LEU A 146 -24.76 -1.50 6.04
N ASP A 147 -23.81 -0.70 5.60
CA ASP A 147 -23.44 -0.58 4.20
C ASP A 147 -22.91 -1.90 3.64
N VAL A 148 -22.83 -2.00 2.31
CA VAL A 148 -22.48 -3.23 1.60
C VAL A 148 -21.10 -3.76 2.02
N ALA A 149 -20.10 -2.90 2.19
CA ALA A 149 -18.76 -3.35 2.56
C ALA A 149 -18.71 -3.86 4.00
N THR A 150 -19.29 -3.12 4.94
CA THR A 150 -19.35 -3.54 6.35
C THR A 150 -20.15 -4.84 6.53
N ARG A 151 -21.23 -5.02 5.77
CA ARG A 151 -22.01 -6.28 5.78
C ARG A 151 -21.22 -7.46 5.22
N ASN A 152 -20.50 -7.27 4.12
CA ASN A 152 -19.65 -8.33 3.56
C ASN A 152 -18.52 -8.71 4.51
N LEU A 153 -17.90 -7.73 5.18
CA LEU A 153 -16.90 -8.00 6.22
C LEU A 153 -17.47 -8.84 7.36
N HIS A 154 -18.66 -8.50 7.86
CA HIS A 154 -19.35 -9.28 8.89
C HIS A 154 -19.62 -10.72 8.42
N GLY A 155 -20.06 -10.90 7.16
CA GLY A 155 -20.28 -12.22 6.56
C GLY A 155 -19.00 -13.05 6.51
N LEU A 156 -17.91 -12.49 5.97
CA LEU A 156 -16.60 -13.12 5.90
C LEU A 156 -16.07 -13.53 7.28
N LEU A 157 -16.21 -12.64 8.28
CA LEU A 157 -15.85 -12.95 9.66
C LEU A 157 -16.66 -14.13 10.20
N THR A 158 -17.98 -14.14 9.94
CA THR A 158 -18.87 -15.21 10.41
C THR A 158 -18.46 -16.55 9.81
N GLU A 159 -18.20 -16.58 8.50
CA GLU A 159 -17.73 -17.78 7.79
C GLU A 159 -16.37 -18.28 8.31
N ALA A 160 -15.42 -17.37 8.55
CA ALA A 160 -14.11 -17.72 9.11
C ALA A 160 -14.23 -18.34 10.51
N LEU A 161 -15.11 -17.79 11.37
CA LEU A 161 -15.36 -18.34 12.71
C LEU A 161 -16.06 -19.69 12.64
N ASP A 162 -17.10 -19.82 11.83
CA ASP A 162 -17.90 -21.04 11.72
C ASP A 162 -17.11 -22.20 11.10
N ALA A 163 -16.30 -21.92 10.06
CA ALA A 163 -15.48 -22.93 9.39
C ALA A 163 -14.33 -23.45 10.27
N SER A 164 -13.87 -22.64 11.21
CA SER A 164 -12.63 -22.93 11.96
C SER A 164 -12.84 -23.28 13.43
N ALA A 165 -13.98 -22.89 14.01
CA ALA A 165 -14.34 -23.09 15.42
C ALA A 165 -13.13 -22.89 16.36
N PRO A 166 -12.56 -21.68 16.41
CA PRO A 166 -11.27 -21.45 17.05
C PRO A 166 -11.39 -21.39 18.58
N ARG A 167 -10.33 -21.82 19.27
CA ARG A 167 -10.20 -21.66 20.72
C ARG A 167 -9.72 -20.26 21.13
N ALA A 168 -9.05 -19.55 20.22
CA ALA A 168 -8.59 -18.17 20.39
C ALA A 168 -8.52 -17.44 19.05
N VAL A 169 -8.65 -16.11 19.08
CA VAL A 169 -8.49 -15.26 17.89
C VAL A 169 -7.35 -14.26 18.12
N GLY A 170 -6.39 -14.23 17.20
CA GLY A 170 -5.36 -13.20 17.13
C GLY A 170 -5.64 -12.26 15.95
N ILE A 171 -5.68 -10.95 16.19
CA ILE A 171 -5.90 -9.95 15.14
C ILE A 171 -4.63 -9.12 14.96
N SER A 172 -4.03 -9.19 13.78
CA SER A 172 -2.77 -8.50 13.47
C SER A 172 -3.03 -7.14 12.83
N VAL A 173 -2.84 -6.06 13.59
CA VAL A 173 -3.10 -4.67 13.19
C VAL A 173 -1.79 -3.98 12.80
N ALA A 174 -1.47 -4.02 11.51
CA ALA A 174 -0.23 -3.46 10.96
C ALA A 174 -0.35 -1.95 10.65
N PHE A 175 -1.47 -1.54 10.06
CA PHE A 175 -1.69 -0.18 9.58
C PHE A 175 -2.72 0.55 10.44
N PHE A 176 -2.58 1.88 10.55
CA PHE A 176 -3.51 2.69 11.36
C PHE A 176 -4.96 2.59 10.87
N SER A 177 -5.16 2.55 9.55
CA SER A 177 -6.47 2.36 8.90
C SER A 177 -7.18 1.08 9.34
N GLN A 178 -6.45 0.06 9.81
CA GLN A 178 -7.01 -1.20 10.28
C GLN A 178 -7.56 -1.13 11.70
N LEU A 179 -7.30 -0.07 12.48
CA LEU A 179 -7.75 -0.01 13.87
C LEU A 179 -9.27 -0.11 13.99
N ALA A 180 -10.02 0.77 13.31
CA ALA A 180 -11.48 0.73 13.36
C ALA A 180 -12.07 -0.62 12.92
N PRO A 181 -11.71 -1.22 11.77
CA PRO A 181 -12.23 -2.53 11.39
C PRO A 181 -11.76 -3.66 12.33
N ALA A 182 -10.53 -3.62 12.87
CA ALA A 182 -10.06 -4.60 13.85
C ALA A 182 -10.90 -4.59 15.13
N LEU A 183 -11.20 -3.39 15.65
CA LEU A 183 -12.03 -3.23 16.85
C LEU A 183 -13.48 -3.62 16.57
N LEU A 184 -14.00 -3.32 15.37
CA LEU A 184 -15.31 -3.77 14.94
C LEU A 184 -15.41 -5.31 14.87
N ILE A 185 -14.39 -5.96 14.31
CA ILE A 185 -14.26 -7.42 14.29
C ILE A 185 -14.24 -7.98 15.71
N ALA A 186 -13.40 -7.43 16.61
CA ALA A 186 -13.33 -7.88 18.00
C ALA A 186 -14.68 -7.77 18.71
N GLN A 187 -15.39 -6.65 18.52
CA GLN A 187 -16.75 -6.44 19.07
C GLN A 187 -17.75 -7.46 18.55
N TRP A 188 -17.75 -7.77 17.25
CA TRP A 188 -18.63 -8.79 16.69
C TRP A 188 -18.30 -10.20 17.20
N ILE A 189 -17.01 -10.54 17.32
CA ILE A 189 -16.57 -11.81 17.94
C ILE A 189 -17.11 -11.90 19.37
N ARG A 190 -16.89 -10.87 20.21
CA ARG A 190 -17.35 -10.87 21.61
C ARG A 190 -18.86 -11.05 21.73
N ARG A 191 -19.63 -10.42 20.84
CA ARG A 191 -21.10 -10.52 20.83
C ARG A 191 -21.60 -11.89 20.41
N ARG A 192 -20.94 -12.53 19.45
CA ARG A 192 -21.34 -13.83 18.92
C ARG A 192 -20.84 -14.99 19.78
N HIS A 193 -19.60 -14.88 20.28
CA HIS A 193 -18.89 -15.90 21.03
C HIS A 193 -18.19 -15.28 22.24
N PRO A 194 -18.92 -14.98 23.33
CA PRO A 194 -18.37 -14.29 24.49
C PRO A 194 -17.27 -15.07 25.23
N GLY A 195 -17.15 -16.37 24.99
CA GLY A 195 -16.10 -17.22 25.58
C GLY A 195 -14.82 -17.35 24.74
N ILE A 196 -14.79 -16.85 23.50
CA ILE A 196 -13.57 -16.92 22.67
C ILE A 196 -12.68 -15.73 23.06
N PRO A 197 -11.46 -15.98 23.55
CA PRO A 197 -10.54 -14.92 23.89
C PRO A 197 -9.90 -14.31 22.63
N VAL A 198 -9.75 -12.98 22.64
CA VAL A 198 -9.29 -12.14 21.53
C VAL A 198 -8.03 -11.38 21.95
N CYS A 199 -6.97 -11.54 21.16
CA CYS A 199 -5.74 -10.78 21.29
C CYS A 199 -5.55 -9.85 20.09
N LEU A 200 -5.24 -8.58 20.33
CA LEU A 200 -4.74 -7.67 19.29
C LEU A 200 -3.21 -7.62 19.35
N GLY A 201 -2.56 -7.69 18.19
CA GLY A 201 -1.11 -7.48 18.07
C GLY A 201 -0.77 -6.70 16.81
N GLY A 202 0.52 -6.60 16.51
CA GLY A 202 1.02 -5.87 15.33
C GLY A 202 1.43 -4.44 15.63
N GLN A 203 1.97 -3.77 14.60
CA GLN A 203 2.69 -2.52 14.75
C GLN A 203 1.91 -1.42 15.48
N GLN A 204 0.63 -1.25 15.15
CA GLN A 204 -0.18 -0.20 15.77
C GLN A 204 -0.45 -0.49 17.25
N VAL A 205 -0.59 -1.76 17.62
CA VAL A 205 -0.73 -2.16 19.01
C VAL A 205 0.56 -1.88 19.77
N MET A 206 1.72 -2.26 19.21
CA MET A 206 3.02 -1.97 19.83
C MET A 206 3.23 -0.47 20.08
N LEU A 207 2.88 0.38 19.11
CA LEU A 207 3.10 1.84 19.20
C LEU A 207 2.10 2.58 20.10
N ARG A 208 0.88 2.06 20.26
CA ARG A 208 -0.27 2.81 20.80
C ARG A 208 -1.01 2.06 21.89
N HIS A 209 -0.37 1.09 22.53
CA HIS A 209 -1.04 0.18 23.46
C HIS A 209 -1.65 0.90 24.66
N ASP A 210 -1.08 2.02 25.11
CA ASP A 210 -1.65 2.82 26.21
C ASP A 210 -2.95 3.50 25.77
N GLU A 211 -2.96 4.16 24.61
CA GLU A 211 -4.16 4.80 24.07
C GLU A 211 -5.23 3.76 23.73
N LEU A 212 -4.84 2.64 23.14
CA LEU A 212 -5.77 1.54 22.81
C LEU A 212 -6.38 0.92 24.07
N ALA A 213 -5.59 0.69 25.12
CA ALA A 213 -6.08 0.16 26.38
C ALA A 213 -7.13 1.07 27.05
N ALA A 214 -7.10 2.37 26.78
CA ALA A 214 -8.07 3.34 27.29
C ALA A 214 -9.40 3.34 26.52
N LEU A 215 -9.46 2.78 25.30
CA LEU A 215 -10.67 2.80 24.48
C LEU A 215 -11.75 1.86 25.02
N THR A 216 -13.00 2.31 24.99
CA THR A 216 -14.13 1.51 25.47
C THR A 216 -14.37 0.29 24.56
N SER A 217 -14.23 0.45 23.24
CA SER A 217 -14.32 -0.67 22.28
C SER A 217 -13.21 -1.72 22.46
N VAL A 218 -12.06 -1.36 23.01
CA VAL A 218 -11.00 -2.31 23.36
C VAL A 218 -11.37 -3.03 24.65
N ARG A 219 -11.62 -2.28 25.73
CA ARG A 219 -11.91 -2.84 27.07
C ARG A 219 -13.12 -3.77 27.12
N THR A 220 -14.05 -3.63 26.19
CA THR A 220 -15.30 -4.42 26.17
C THR A 220 -15.24 -5.65 25.26
N ALA A 221 -14.18 -5.84 24.47
CA ALA A 221 -14.10 -6.97 23.54
C ALA A 221 -12.76 -7.70 23.49
N VAL A 222 -11.66 -7.05 23.86
CA VAL A 222 -10.30 -7.58 23.74
C VAL A 222 -9.80 -8.04 25.12
N ASP A 223 -9.18 -9.22 25.18
CA ASP A 223 -8.63 -9.78 26.42
C ASP A 223 -7.14 -9.48 26.59
N ALA A 224 -6.41 -9.30 25.47
CA ALA A 224 -4.98 -9.01 25.51
C ALA A 224 -4.50 -8.10 24.37
N LEU A 225 -3.55 -7.21 24.69
CA LEU A 225 -2.75 -6.48 23.73
C LEU A 225 -1.33 -7.05 23.71
N CYS A 226 -0.92 -7.66 22.60
CA CYS A 226 0.46 -8.08 22.39
C CYS A 226 1.29 -6.86 21.97
N VAL A 227 2.20 -6.43 22.83
CA VAL A 227 2.99 -5.19 22.67
C VAL A 227 4.43 -5.47 22.22
N THR A 228 4.71 -6.71 21.81
CA THR A 228 6.02 -7.19 21.33
C THR A 228 5.86 -7.96 20.02
N ALA A 229 6.94 -8.58 19.53
CA ALA A 229 6.85 -9.67 18.57
C ALA A 229 5.93 -10.78 19.12
N GLY A 230 5.11 -11.38 18.26
CA GLY A 230 3.94 -12.16 18.66
C GLY A 230 4.16 -13.67 18.75
N GLU A 231 5.27 -14.17 18.22
CA GLU A 231 5.60 -15.59 18.09
C GLU A 231 5.57 -16.32 19.44
N GLU A 232 6.49 -15.97 20.36
CA GLU A 232 6.54 -16.57 21.70
C GLU A 232 5.32 -16.20 22.58
N PRO A 233 4.81 -14.96 22.59
CA PRO A 233 3.58 -14.65 23.31
C PRO A 233 2.39 -15.52 22.91
N LEU A 234 2.14 -15.73 21.61
CA LEU A 234 1.02 -16.55 21.15
C LEU A 234 1.23 -18.02 21.50
N GLU A 235 2.45 -18.57 21.33
CA GLU A 235 2.77 -19.94 21.75
C GLU A 235 2.47 -20.16 23.23
N ARG A 236 2.98 -19.28 24.10
CA ARG A 236 2.80 -19.40 25.55
C ARG A 236 1.35 -19.17 25.96
N TRP A 237 0.65 -18.29 25.26
CA TRP A 237 -0.78 -18.08 25.48
C TRP A 237 -1.61 -19.31 25.11
N LEU A 238 -1.32 -19.95 23.98
CA LEU A 238 -1.99 -21.19 23.59
C LEU A 238 -1.69 -22.34 24.57
N ALA A 239 -0.46 -22.42 25.08
CA ALA A 239 -0.11 -23.36 26.15
C ALA A 239 -0.93 -23.09 27.42
N HIS A 240 -1.13 -21.82 27.79
CA HIS A 240 -1.98 -21.45 28.90
C HIS A 240 -3.44 -21.84 28.67
N LEU A 241 -4.00 -21.55 27.50
CA LEU A 241 -5.38 -21.92 27.15
C LEU A 241 -5.57 -23.45 27.09
N ALA A 242 -4.51 -24.21 26.82
CA ALA A 242 -4.48 -25.67 26.89
C ALA A 242 -4.33 -26.22 28.33
N GLY A 243 -4.12 -25.38 29.34
CA GLY A 243 -3.88 -25.79 30.73
C GLY A 243 -2.46 -26.28 31.00
N ASN A 244 -1.53 -26.08 30.06
CA ASN A 244 -0.15 -26.56 30.14
C ASN A 244 0.81 -25.54 30.78
N ALA A 245 0.37 -24.28 30.97
CA ALA A 245 1.17 -23.23 31.58
C ALA A 245 0.29 -22.21 32.34
N PRO A 246 0.79 -21.56 33.40
CA PRO A 246 0.10 -20.45 34.04
C PRO A 246 0.14 -19.19 33.16
N LEU A 247 -0.83 -18.29 33.35
CA LEU A 247 -0.90 -17.01 32.60
C LEU A 247 0.33 -16.12 32.82
N SER A 248 1.00 -16.25 33.98
CA SER A 248 2.23 -15.53 34.31
C SER A 248 3.39 -15.82 33.37
N ASP A 249 3.35 -16.95 32.66
CA ASP A 249 4.43 -17.38 31.77
C ASP A 249 4.29 -16.79 30.38
N VAL A 250 3.18 -16.11 30.07
CA VAL A 250 2.96 -15.46 28.78
C VAL A 250 3.68 -14.10 28.73
N PRO A 251 4.76 -13.96 27.94
CA PRO A 251 5.50 -12.71 27.85
C PRO A 251 4.81 -11.72 26.90
N GLY A 252 5.17 -10.44 26.98
CA GLY A 252 4.86 -9.45 25.94
C GLY A 252 3.38 -9.07 25.76
N MET A 253 2.48 -9.60 26.60
CA MET A 253 1.05 -9.27 26.58
C MET A 253 0.65 -8.37 27.74
N ARG A 254 -0.18 -7.37 27.45
CA ARG A 254 -0.96 -6.61 28.42
C ARG A 254 -2.37 -7.19 28.46
N TRP A 255 -2.75 -7.74 29.61
CA TRP A 255 -4.05 -8.33 29.86
C TRP A 255 -5.05 -7.24 30.22
N LEU A 256 -6.19 -7.25 29.55
CA LEU A 256 -7.28 -6.32 29.79
C LEU A 256 -8.33 -7.01 30.66
N SER A 257 -8.71 -6.37 31.77
CA SER A 257 -9.78 -6.85 32.62
C SER A 257 -10.68 -5.70 33.10
N PRO A 258 -11.86 -6.00 33.67
CA PRO A 258 -12.70 -5.00 34.31
C PRO A 258 -11.96 -4.19 35.39
N GLU A 259 -11.06 -4.84 36.14
CA GLU A 259 -10.28 -4.27 37.25
C GLU A 259 -9.11 -3.40 36.78
N GLY A 260 -8.73 -3.46 35.51
CA GLY A 260 -7.68 -2.62 34.94
C GLY A 260 -6.86 -3.34 33.88
N VAL A 261 -5.65 -2.84 33.63
CA VAL A 261 -4.70 -3.42 32.69
C VAL A 261 -3.53 -3.99 33.46
N LYS A 262 -3.18 -5.25 33.20
CA LYS A 262 -2.07 -5.96 33.86
C LYS A 262 -1.01 -6.36 32.84
N GLY A 263 0.26 -6.07 33.13
CA GLY A 263 1.41 -6.48 32.31
C GLY A 263 1.95 -5.39 31.38
N PRO A 264 2.98 -5.71 30.55
CA PRO A 264 3.55 -7.04 30.39
C PRO A 264 4.40 -7.46 31.59
N GLY A 265 4.21 -8.69 32.07
CA GLY A 265 4.95 -9.22 33.22
C GLY A 265 6.41 -9.58 32.89
N ARG A 266 6.65 -10.11 31.69
CA ARG A 266 7.96 -10.53 31.18
C ARG A 266 8.09 -10.17 29.70
N LEU A 267 9.31 -9.90 29.23
CA LEU A 267 9.60 -9.71 27.80
C LEU A 267 9.91 -11.06 27.11
N PRO A 268 9.59 -11.20 25.81
CA PRO A 268 9.97 -12.38 25.03
C PRO A 268 11.49 -12.59 25.01
N THR A 269 11.90 -13.85 24.94
CA THR A 269 13.28 -14.31 24.84
C THR A 269 13.60 -15.00 23.51
N LEU A 270 12.60 -15.31 22.69
CA LEU A 270 12.78 -15.88 21.36
C LEU A 270 13.68 -15.00 20.50
N ARG A 271 14.72 -15.61 19.93
CA ARG A 271 15.68 -14.95 19.05
C ARG A 271 15.24 -15.11 17.62
N PHE A 272 15.58 -14.15 16.76
CA PHE A 272 15.19 -14.18 15.35
C PHE A 272 15.67 -15.45 14.63
N LYS A 273 16.87 -15.95 14.99
CA LYS A 273 17.41 -17.21 14.45
C LYS A 273 16.53 -18.44 14.73
N ASP A 274 15.67 -18.38 15.74
CA ASP A 274 14.84 -19.50 16.20
C ASP A 274 13.37 -19.36 15.75
N VAL A 275 13.02 -18.25 15.07
CA VAL A 275 11.65 -17.99 14.59
C VAL A 275 11.26 -18.96 13.47
N GLY A 276 12.19 -19.30 12.56
CA GLY A 276 11.93 -20.13 11.37
C GLY A 276 11.34 -19.36 10.18
N ALA A 277 11.05 -20.07 9.09
CA ALA A 277 10.51 -19.49 7.86
C ALA A 277 9.01 -19.11 7.97
N PRO A 278 8.53 -18.13 7.18
CA PRO A 278 7.10 -17.83 7.06
C PRO A 278 6.36 -18.99 6.41
N ASP A 279 5.12 -19.22 6.85
CA ASP A 279 4.23 -20.26 6.34
C ASP A 279 3.03 -19.63 5.65
N TYR A 280 2.97 -19.75 4.33
CA TYR A 280 1.91 -19.19 3.49
C TYR A 280 0.68 -20.10 3.37
N ASP A 281 0.70 -21.29 3.95
CA ASP A 281 -0.37 -22.27 3.80
C ASP A 281 -1.69 -21.76 4.36
N GLY A 282 -2.74 -21.89 3.55
CA GLY A 282 -4.08 -21.38 3.83
C GLY A 282 -4.37 -19.99 3.25
N LEU A 283 -3.35 -19.25 2.78
CA LEU A 283 -3.57 -17.97 2.11
C LEU A 283 -3.74 -18.16 0.60
N LYS A 284 -4.61 -17.34 0.00
CA LYS A 284 -4.85 -17.32 -1.46
C LYS A 284 -3.76 -16.49 -2.15
N VAL A 285 -2.52 -16.97 -2.16
CA VAL A 285 -1.33 -16.20 -2.61
C VAL A 285 -1.43 -15.69 -4.05
N HIS A 286 -2.14 -16.40 -4.93
CA HIS A 286 -2.39 -15.98 -6.32
C HIS A 286 -3.54 -14.97 -6.47
N SER A 287 -4.34 -14.74 -5.42
CA SER A 287 -5.55 -13.94 -5.51
C SER A 287 -5.36 -12.48 -5.06
N TYR A 288 -4.13 -12.05 -4.79
CA TYR A 288 -3.81 -10.66 -4.44
C TYR A 288 -3.86 -9.75 -5.67
N LEU A 289 -4.10 -8.45 -5.48
CA LEU A 289 -4.19 -7.42 -6.53
C LEU A 289 -2.81 -7.05 -7.12
N ASN A 290 -2.04 -8.05 -7.52
CA ASN A 290 -0.78 -7.89 -8.24
C ASN A 290 -0.90 -8.47 -9.66
N ASP A 291 -0.03 -8.00 -10.54
CA ASP A 291 0.18 -8.56 -11.87
C ASP A 291 1.18 -9.74 -11.82
N THR A 292 2.16 -9.66 -10.93
CA THR A 292 3.11 -10.73 -10.61
C THR A 292 3.03 -11.08 -9.13
N VAL A 293 2.94 -12.36 -8.81
CA VAL A 293 2.88 -12.82 -7.42
C VAL A 293 4.25 -12.70 -6.78
N VAL A 294 4.31 -11.99 -5.66
CA VAL A 294 5.51 -11.79 -4.85
C VAL A 294 5.20 -12.14 -3.40
N LEU A 295 6.07 -12.90 -2.76
CA LEU A 295 5.96 -13.26 -1.35
C LEU A 295 7.02 -12.55 -0.51
N SER A 296 6.69 -12.21 0.73
CA SER A 296 7.57 -11.39 1.57
C SER A 296 8.43 -12.25 2.49
N MET A 297 9.61 -11.76 2.85
CA MET A 297 10.41 -12.31 3.94
C MET A 297 11.13 -11.18 4.65
N VAL A 298 11.66 -11.45 5.85
CA VAL A 298 12.59 -10.55 6.53
C VAL A 298 13.95 -11.20 6.66
N SER A 299 15.00 -10.40 6.56
CA SER A 299 16.38 -10.81 6.84
C SER A 299 16.86 -10.38 8.23
N CYS A 300 16.14 -9.45 8.85
CA CYS A 300 16.41 -8.97 10.19
C CYS A 300 15.14 -8.57 10.95
N VAL A 301 15.30 -8.40 12.26
CA VAL A 301 14.35 -7.67 13.12
C VAL A 301 15.00 -6.34 13.46
N GLY A 302 14.33 -5.26 13.07
CA GLY A 302 14.83 -3.90 13.24
C GLY A 302 15.78 -3.46 12.13
N CYS A 303 16.42 -2.32 12.36
CA CYS A 303 17.31 -1.63 11.42
C CYS A 303 18.69 -1.45 12.06
N TYR A 304 19.75 -1.91 11.38
CA TYR A 304 21.13 -1.71 11.87
C TYR A 304 21.51 -0.22 11.94
N TRP A 305 20.84 0.64 11.17
CA TRP A 305 21.04 2.07 11.26
C TRP A 305 20.30 2.66 12.45
N GLY A 306 19.00 2.37 12.59
CA GLY A 306 18.18 2.65 13.77
C GLY A 306 17.99 4.11 14.20
N ARG A 307 18.74 5.07 13.65
CA ARG A 307 18.85 6.44 14.20
C ARG A 307 18.03 7.51 13.48
N CYS A 308 17.40 7.18 12.34
CA CYS A 308 16.58 8.15 11.62
C CYS A 308 15.55 8.77 12.57
N VAL A 309 15.56 10.10 12.69
CA VAL A 309 14.84 10.84 13.73
C VAL A 309 13.32 10.65 13.67
N PHE A 310 12.78 10.47 12.47
CA PHE A 310 11.36 10.27 12.20
C PHE A 310 10.89 8.80 12.20
N CYS A 311 11.78 7.83 12.40
CA CYS A 311 11.48 6.42 12.09
C CYS A 311 11.10 5.58 13.31
N SER A 312 9.79 5.40 13.52
CA SER A 312 9.22 4.61 14.62
C SER A 312 9.62 3.12 14.59
N TYR A 313 9.90 2.58 13.41
CA TYR A 313 10.33 1.20 13.21
C TYR A 313 11.81 1.03 13.57
N GLY A 314 12.67 1.86 12.96
CA GLY A 314 14.11 1.79 13.13
C GLY A 314 14.55 2.09 14.57
N ASN A 315 13.93 3.08 15.23
CA ASN A 315 14.35 3.51 16.57
C ASN A 315 14.22 2.42 17.64
N ARG A 316 13.39 1.38 17.41
CA ARG A 316 13.32 0.20 18.29
C ARG A 316 14.62 -0.59 18.36
N SER A 317 15.50 -0.40 17.37
CA SER A 317 16.79 -1.09 17.27
C SER A 317 17.88 -0.46 18.14
N LEU A 318 17.62 0.72 18.72
CA LEU A 318 18.58 1.45 19.56
C LEU A 318 18.78 0.78 20.92
N GLU A 319 17.83 -0.04 21.37
CA GLU A 319 18.00 -0.85 22.56
C GLU A 319 19.01 -1.99 22.32
N ARG A 320 19.88 -2.22 23.31
CA ARG A 320 20.94 -3.23 23.19
C ARG A 320 20.34 -4.62 22.95
N GLY A 321 20.70 -5.23 21.83
CA GLY A 321 20.24 -6.57 21.45
C GLY A 321 18.89 -6.62 20.73
N ALA A 322 18.26 -5.47 20.49
CA ALA A 322 17.00 -5.39 19.74
C ALA A 322 17.19 -5.66 18.24
N TYR A 323 18.28 -5.17 17.63
CA TYR A 323 18.64 -5.56 16.27
C TYR A 323 19.14 -7.00 16.23
N GLN A 324 18.51 -7.82 15.40
CA GLN A 324 18.90 -9.21 15.15
C GLN A 324 18.82 -9.49 13.66
N GLN A 325 19.73 -10.31 13.13
CA GLN A 325 19.74 -10.68 11.71
C GLN A 325 19.93 -12.18 11.56
N ALA A 326 19.43 -12.73 10.46
CA ALA A 326 19.62 -14.13 10.12
C ALA A 326 21.06 -14.40 9.64
N SER A 327 21.43 -15.67 9.63
CA SER A 327 22.61 -16.14 8.89
C SER A 327 22.28 -16.31 7.39
N PRO A 328 23.29 -16.29 6.49
CA PRO A 328 23.08 -16.57 5.07
C PRO A 328 22.36 -17.90 4.81
N ALA A 329 22.70 -18.95 5.57
CA ALA A 329 22.09 -20.27 5.42
C ALA A 329 20.60 -20.27 5.78
N GLN A 330 20.22 -19.56 6.85
CA GLN A 330 18.81 -19.43 7.24
C GLN A 330 17.98 -18.67 6.20
N LEU A 331 18.56 -17.64 5.59
CA LEU A 331 17.89 -16.92 4.50
C LEU A 331 17.74 -17.79 3.25
N ALA A 332 18.77 -18.56 2.90
CA ALA A 332 18.70 -19.49 1.79
C ALA A 332 17.66 -20.61 2.03
N ASP A 333 17.60 -21.18 3.23
CA ASP A 333 16.55 -22.15 3.64
C ASP A 333 15.16 -21.51 3.59
N THR A 334 15.02 -20.26 4.05
CA THR A 334 13.75 -19.53 4.00
C THR A 334 13.26 -19.36 2.56
N VAL A 335 14.13 -18.92 1.65
CA VAL A 335 13.82 -18.80 0.22
C VAL A 335 13.45 -20.16 -0.36
N GLY A 336 14.23 -21.21 -0.07
CA GLY A 336 13.96 -22.56 -0.53
C GLY A 336 12.57 -23.05 -0.10
N ARG A 337 12.20 -22.86 1.16
CA ARG A 337 10.88 -23.25 1.69
C ARG A 337 9.73 -22.48 1.04
N ILE A 338 9.88 -21.18 0.80
CA ILE A 338 8.85 -20.38 0.12
C ILE A 338 8.62 -20.94 -1.29
N VAL A 339 9.69 -21.20 -2.04
CA VAL A 339 9.60 -21.76 -3.39
C VAL A 339 8.99 -23.16 -3.37
N GLU A 340 9.43 -24.02 -2.44
CA GLU A 340 8.94 -25.40 -2.30
C GLU A 340 7.44 -25.46 -1.97
N SER A 341 6.97 -24.65 -1.02
CA SER A 341 5.58 -24.71 -0.56
C SER A 341 4.60 -23.99 -1.49
N THR A 342 5.03 -22.96 -2.21
CA THR A 342 4.13 -22.10 -3.00
C THR A 342 4.36 -22.14 -4.50
N GLY A 343 5.51 -22.63 -4.96
CA GLY A 343 5.95 -22.53 -6.35
C GLY A 343 6.31 -21.11 -6.80
N ILE A 344 6.30 -20.12 -5.91
CA ILE A 344 6.62 -18.72 -6.22
C ILE A 344 8.13 -18.48 -6.08
N ASP A 345 8.76 -18.04 -7.16
CA ASP A 345 10.20 -17.76 -7.28
C ASP A 345 10.55 -16.27 -7.17
N PHE A 346 9.61 -15.45 -6.69
CA PHE A 346 9.82 -14.01 -6.49
C PHE A 346 9.54 -13.61 -5.05
N VAL A 347 10.60 -13.17 -4.37
CA VAL A 347 10.52 -12.73 -2.97
C VAL A 347 10.77 -11.24 -2.82
N THR A 348 10.22 -10.62 -1.78
CA THR A 348 10.54 -9.24 -1.40
C THR A 348 11.02 -9.22 0.05
N VAL A 349 12.20 -8.65 0.27
CA VAL A 349 12.77 -8.49 1.60
C VAL A 349 12.24 -7.18 2.19
N VAL A 350 11.37 -7.29 3.20
CA VAL A 350 10.60 -6.16 3.73
C VAL A 350 11.19 -5.53 4.99
N ASP A 351 12.49 -5.71 5.20
CA ASP A 351 13.26 -5.12 6.30
C ASP A 351 13.10 -3.58 6.36
N GLU A 352 13.33 -2.99 7.53
CA GLU A 352 13.41 -1.53 7.66
C GLU A 352 14.58 -0.95 6.85
N ASN A 353 15.71 -1.67 6.79
CA ASN A 353 16.81 -1.42 5.87
C ASN A 353 17.61 -2.71 5.67
N THR A 354 17.62 -3.21 4.44
CA THR A 354 18.15 -4.54 4.11
C THR A 354 19.67 -4.54 4.13
N ASN A 355 20.29 -5.47 4.85
CA ASN A 355 21.74 -5.69 4.77
C ASN A 355 22.11 -6.39 3.46
N LEU A 356 22.45 -5.61 2.42
CA LEU A 356 22.72 -6.13 1.07
C LEU A 356 23.88 -7.13 1.01
N ARG A 357 24.91 -7.01 1.88
CA ARG A 357 26.03 -7.97 1.92
C ARG A 357 25.57 -9.32 2.44
N LEU A 358 24.72 -9.32 3.47
CA LEU A 358 24.12 -10.53 4.03
C LEU A 358 23.23 -11.20 2.98
N LEU A 359 22.35 -10.42 2.35
CA LEU A 359 21.43 -10.93 1.34
C LEU A 359 22.16 -11.50 0.11
N ALA A 360 23.18 -10.79 -0.40
CA ALA A 360 23.98 -11.30 -1.51
C ALA A 360 24.64 -12.64 -1.18
N ARG A 361 25.16 -12.82 0.05
CA ARG A 361 25.69 -14.12 0.50
C ARG A 361 24.62 -15.21 0.53
N ALA A 362 23.41 -14.90 1.01
CA ALA A 362 22.30 -15.84 1.00
C ALA A 362 21.89 -16.23 -0.42
N MET A 363 21.77 -15.26 -1.33
CA MET A 363 21.35 -15.52 -2.72
C MET A 363 22.39 -16.28 -3.52
N ARG A 364 23.69 -16.18 -3.17
CA ARG A 364 24.72 -17.09 -3.72
C ARG A 364 24.42 -18.54 -3.33
N LEU A 365 24.10 -18.81 -2.06
CA LEU A 365 23.73 -20.16 -1.60
C LEU A 365 22.45 -20.68 -2.28
N VAL A 366 21.44 -19.82 -2.47
CA VAL A 366 20.24 -20.15 -3.25
C VAL A 366 20.59 -20.52 -4.69
N ARG A 367 21.50 -19.77 -5.32
CA ARG A 367 21.94 -20.04 -6.69
C ARG A 367 22.74 -21.34 -6.81
N GLU A 368 23.57 -21.64 -5.80
CA GLU A 368 24.37 -22.86 -5.67
C GLU A 368 23.51 -24.11 -5.44
N SER A 369 22.35 -23.98 -4.80
CA SER A 369 21.38 -25.09 -4.66
C SER A 369 20.63 -25.42 -5.96
N GLY A 370 20.85 -24.65 -7.03
CA GLY A 370 20.20 -24.80 -8.33
C GLY A 370 18.92 -23.97 -8.49
N LEU A 371 18.46 -23.28 -7.45
CA LEU A 371 17.32 -22.39 -7.53
C LEU A 371 17.69 -21.09 -8.28
N ARG A 372 16.70 -20.51 -8.94
CA ARG A 372 16.77 -19.19 -9.57
C ARG A 372 15.59 -18.40 -9.03
N VAL A 373 15.89 -17.36 -8.28
CA VAL A 373 14.89 -16.58 -7.54
C VAL A 373 15.11 -15.11 -7.85
N ARG A 374 14.02 -14.41 -8.09
CA ARG A 374 13.99 -12.95 -8.28
C ARG A 374 13.72 -12.33 -6.92
N PHE A 375 14.29 -11.17 -6.64
CA PHE A 375 14.06 -10.52 -5.36
C PHE A 375 14.06 -9.00 -5.40
N ASN A 376 13.27 -8.41 -4.49
CA ASN A 376 13.25 -6.98 -4.20
C ASN A 376 13.77 -6.70 -2.79
N THR A 377 14.27 -5.50 -2.56
CA THR A 377 14.78 -5.06 -1.25
C THR A 377 14.27 -3.68 -0.85
N ARG A 378 14.49 -3.33 0.42
CA ARG A 378 14.28 -1.98 0.97
C ARG A 378 15.59 -1.41 1.48
N ASN A 379 15.99 -0.23 0.98
CA ASN A 379 17.31 0.32 1.26
C ASN A 379 17.33 1.84 1.39
N ARG A 380 18.37 2.36 2.04
CA ARG A 380 18.84 3.74 1.84
C ARG A 380 19.74 3.77 0.59
N LEU A 381 20.04 4.96 0.08
CA LEU A 381 21.09 5.15 -0.92
C LEU A 381 22.47 5.08 -0.22
N GLU A 382 22.92 3.85 0.05
CA GLU A 382 24.10 3.59 0.89
C GLU A 382 25.41 3.49 0.10
N PRO A 383 26.56 3.78 0.73
CA PRO A 383 27.86 3.78 0.05
C PRO A 383 28.25 2.46 -0.64
N ILE A 384 27.70 1.32 -0.23
CA ILE A 384 27.98 0.04 -0.90
C ILE A 384 27.52 0.03 -2.37
N LEU A 385 26.51 0.85 -2.71
CA LEU A 385 25.96 0.96 -4.06
C LEU A 385 26.79 1.89 -4.96
N LEU A 386 27.85 2.50 -4.43
CA LEU A 386 28.84 3.23 -5.23
C LEU A 386 29.73 2.29 -6.04
N ASP A 387 29.83 1.02 -5.65
CA ASP A 387 30.57 0.01 -6.38
C ASP A 387 29.69 -0.58 -7.51
N PRO A 388 29.95 -0.27 -8.79
CA PRO A 388 29.16 -0.78 -9.89
C PRO A 388 29.23 -2.32 -9.99
N ALA A 389 30.36 -2.93 -9.65
CA ALA A 389 30.51 -4.38 -9.69
C ALA A 389 29.60 -5.08 -8.66
N PHE A 390 29.35 -4.43 -7.52
CA PHE A 390 28.39 -4.93 -6.54
C PHE A 390 26.94 -4.81 -7.02
N CYS A 391 26.57 -3.71 -7.69
CA CYS A 391 25.25 -3.55 -8.29
C CYS A 391 25.00 -4.60 -9.39
N GLU A 392 25.99 -4.83 -10.27
CA GLU A 392 25.94 -5.88 -11.29
C GLU A 392 25.82 -7.27 -10.67
N GLU A 393 26.55 -7.55 -9.58
CA GLU A 393 26.42 -8.81 -8.86
C GLU A 393 25.01 -9.01 -8.30
N LEU A 394 24.42 -7.98 -7.69
CA LEU A 394 23.05 -8.05 -7.15
C LEU A 394 22.04 -8.37 -8.26
N ALA A 395 22.15 -7.71 -9.41
CA ALA A 395 21.32 -8.00 -10.57
C ALA A 395 21.51 -9.46 -11.05
N ALA A 396 22.76 -9.93 -11.15
CA ALA A 396 23.08 -11.31 -11.53
C ALA A 396 22.62 -12.38 -10.51
N LEU A 397 22.37 -11.97 -9.25
CA LEU A 397 21.77 -12.81 -8.22
C LEU A 397 20.24 -12.82 -8.27
N GLY A 398 19.62 -11.95 -9.07
CA GLY A 398 18.17 -11.86 -9.26
C GLY A 398 17.52 -10.62 -8.65
N CYS A 399 18.27 -9.59 -8.24
CA CYS A 399 17.68 -8.35 -7.74
C CYS A 399 16.96 -7.60 -8.87
N GLU A 400 15.63 -7.46 -8.78
CA GLU A 400 14.84 -6.72 -9.78
C GLU A 400 14.60 -5.27 -9.38
N GLY A 401 14.46 -4.98 -8.09
CA GLY A 401 14.17 -3.63 -7.64
C GLY A 401 14.43 -3.34 -6.17
N MET A 402 14.55 -2.05 -5.88
CA MET A 402 14.81 -1.52 -4.55
C MET A 402 13.80 -0.41 -4.22
N ALA A 403 13.07 -0.59 -3.12
CA ALA A 403 12.28 0.50 -2.53
C ALA A 403 13.20 1.34 -1.63
N VAL A 404 13.22 2.65 -1.85
CA VAL A 404 14.19 3.57 -1.26
C VAL A 404 13.50 4.79 -0.67
N GLY A 405 13.78 5.09 0.60
CA GLY A 405 13.37 6.35 1.22
C GLY A 405 14.24 7.51 0.73
N TYR A 406 13.59 8.55 0.18
CA TYR A 406 14.22 9.77 -0.31
C TYR A 406 13.71 10.98 0.48
N GLU A 407 14.59 11.54 1.31
CA GLU A 407 14.33 12.70 2.15
C GLU A 407 15.08 13.95 1.64
N GLY A 408 15.26 14.06 0.32
CA GLY A 408 15.92 15.20 -0.33
C GLY A 408 17.44 15.12 -0.46
N VAL A 409 18.06 16.16 -1.01
CA VAL A 409 19.51 16.25 -1.29
C VAL A 409 20.24 17.32 -0.47
N SER A 410 19.59 17.92 0.52
CA SER A 410 20.28 18.81 1.47
C SER A 410 21.03 17.98 2.51
N GLN A 411 22.36 17.98 2.45
CA GLN A 411 23.19 17.29 3.45
C GLN A 411 22.88 17.79 4.87
N ARG A 412 22.63 19.09 5.04
CA ARG A 412 22.24 19.70 6.32
C ARG A 412 21.00 19.02 6.91
N LEU A 413 19.96 18.81 6.10
CA LEU A 413 18.73 18.15 6.55
C LEU A 413 18.95 16.65 6.80
N LEU A 414 19.68 15.95 5.92
CA LEU A 414 20.00 14.53 6.08
C LEU A 414 20.79 14.27 7.37
N ASP A 415 21.72 15.16 7.73
CA ASP A 415 22.47 15.11 8.99
C ASP A 415 21.59 15.38 10.20
N LYS A 416 20.68 16.38 10.12
CA LYS A 416 19.71 16.66 11.18
C LYS A 416 18.74 15.50 11.43
N LEU A 417 18.35 14.79 10.37
CA LEU A 417 17.51 13.60 10.45
C LEU A 417 18.30 12.35 10.89
N ASP A 418 19.63 12.45 11.03
CA ASP A 418 20.56 11.33 11.25
C ASP A 418 20.28 10.19 10.25
N LYS A 419 20.21 10.52 8.96
CA LYS A 419 19.90 9.56 7.88
C LYS A 419 21.10 8.70 7.51
N GLY A 420 22.33 9.19 7.71
CA GLY A 420 23.55 8.41 7.55
C GLY A 420 24.00 8.15 6.12
N VAL A 421 23.67 9.07 5.22
CA VAL A 421 23.98 8.99 3.79
C VAL A 421 24.54 10.33 3.34
N ARG A 422 25.29 10.33 2.23
CA ARG A 422 25.83 11.55 1.62
C ARG A 422 25.00 11.89 0.39
N ALA A 423 24.46 13.11 0.32
CA ALA A 423 23.65 13.54 -0.83
C ALA A 423 24.43 13.49 -2.16
N GLU A 424 25.73 13.76 -2.12
CA GLU A 424 26.61 13.70 -3.31
C GLU A 424 26.71 12.29 -3.93
N ASP A 425 26.49 11.23 -3.15
CA ASP A 425 26.55 9.86 -3.63
C ASP A 425 25.31 9.48 -4.45
N PHE A 426 24.19 10.19 -4.27
CA PHE A 426 22.89 9.77 -4.81
C PHE A 426 22.89 9.66 -6.33
N GLN A 427 23.56 10.57 -7.02
CA GLN A 427 23.64 10.54 -8.48
C GLN A 427 24.34 9.27 -8.97
N THR A 428 25.54 9.00 -8.44
CA THR A 428 26.33 7.82 -8.79
C THR A 428 25.60 6.52 -8.44
N VAL A 429 24.95 6.46 -7.28
CA VAL A 429 24.17 5.29 -6.87
C VAL A 429 23.02 5.03 -7.84
N LEU A 430 22.25 6.06 -8.21
CA LEU A 430 21.16 5.91 -9.19
C LEU A 430 21.68 5.50 -10.56
N ASP A 431 22.81 6.04 -11.00
CA ASP A 431 23.44 5.69 -12.27
C ASP A 431 23.90 4.22 -12.29
N ASN A 432 24.54 3.75 -11.22
CA ASN A 432 24.98 2.36 -11.07
C ASN A 432 23.79 1.38 -11.05
N LEU A 433 22.73 1.70 -10.31
CA LEU A 433 21.53 0.85 -10.24
C LEU A 433 20.81 0.79 -11.60
N ALA A 434 20.66 1.92 -12.27
CA ALA A 434 20.07 1.97 -13.61
C ALA A 434 20.92 1.20 -14.64
N ALA A 435 22.24 1.32 -14.59
CA ALA A 435 23.16 0.58 -15.46
C ALA A 435 23.09 -0.95 -15.22
N ALA A 436 22.89 -1.38 -13.97
CA ALA A 436 22.68 -2.78 -13.61
C ALA A 436 21.27 -3.30 -13.94
N GLY A 437 20.33 -2.43 -14.35
CA GLY A 437 18.95 -2.79 -14.64
C GLY A 437 18.08 -3.00 -13.39
N ILE A 438 18.49 -2.50 -12.22
CA ILE A 438 17.74 -2.60 -10.97
C ILE A 438 16.79 -1.41 -10.88
N GLN A 439 15.48 -1.68 -10.82
CA GLN A 439 14.46 -0.62 -10.72
C GLN A 439 14.47 0.00 -9.32
N VAL A 440 14.64 1.32 -9.25
CA VAL A 440 14.49 2.07 -7.99
C VAL A 440 13.06 2.59 -7.88
N ASN A 441 12.43 2.35 -6.72
CA ASN A 441 11.14 2.94 -6.38
C ASN A 441 11.31 3.86 -5.17
N LEU A 442 11.07 5.16 -5.34
CA LEU A 442 11.29 6.16 -4.31
C LEU A 442 10.02 6.39 -3.47
N SER A 443 10.16 6.37 -2.16
CA SER A 443 9.23 7.00 -1.22
C SER A 443 9.77 8.39 -0.87
N VAL A 444 9.12 9.43 -1.41
CA VAL A 444 9.56 10.82 -1.28
C VAL A 444 8.93 11.46 -0.05
N MET A 445 9.76 11.93 0.88
CA MET A 445 9.31 12.69 2.05
C MET A 445 9.67 14.17 1.93
N GLY A 446 8.69 15.05 2.18
CA GLY A 446 8.89 16.50 2.24
C GLY A 446 8.41 17.11 3.57
N GLY A 447 8.69 18.40 3.78
CA GLY A 447 8.33 19.08 5.03
C GLY A 447 9.26 18.71 6.17
N LEU A 448 10.55 18.62 5.87
CA LEU A 448 11.55 18.09 6.78
C LEU A 448 12.05 19.19 7.71
N LEU A 449 11.68 19.13 8.99
CA LEU A 449 12.17 20.07 10.01
C LEU A 449 12.10 21.54 9.53
N ASP A 450 13.23 22.25 9.54
CA ASP A 450 13.42 23.62 9.09
C ASP A 450 13.90 23.70 7.62
N GLU A 451 13.36 22.84 6.76
CA GLU A 451 13.59 22.84 5.30
C GLU A 451 13.25 24.22 4.69
N THR A 452 14.20 24.80 3.96
CA THR A 452 13.96 26.05 3.22
C THR A 452 13.32 25.79 1.86
N ASP A 453 12.74 26.82 1.25
CA ASP A 453 12.15 26.72 -0.09
C ASP A 453 13.19 26.32 -1.15
N GLU A 454 14.43 26.80 -1.01
CA GLU A 454 15.53 26.47 -1.92
C GLU A 454 15.96 25.00 -1.81
N GLU A 455 16.03 24.47 -0.58
CA GLU A 455 16.37 23.06 -0.33
C GLU A 455 15.28 22.11 -0.85
N ALA A 456 14.02 22.46 -0.63
CA ALA A 456 12.87 21.72 -1.15
C ALA A 456 12.88 21.70 -2.68
N GLU A 457 13.08 22.85 -3.32
CA GLU A 457 13.11 22.97 -4.76
C GLU A 457 14.32 22.24 -5.37
N GLU A 458 15.50 22.29 -4.74
CA GLU A 458 16.66 21.53 -5.23
C GLU A 458 16.42 20.01 -5.16
N SER A 459 15.76 19.54 -4.10
CA SER A 459 15.36 18.15 -3.95
C SER A 459 14.36 17.72 -5.03
N LEU A 460 13.44 18.58 -5.44
CA LEU A 460 12.53 18.32 -6.56
C LEU A 460 13.24 18.35 -7.92
N ARG A 461 14.15 19.31 -8.15
CA ARG A 461 14.98 19.37 -9.37
C ARG A 461 15.87 18.15 -9.53
N PHE A 462 16.39 17.60 -8.44
CA PHE A 462 17.14 16.34 -8.50
C PHE A 462 16.28 15.17 -9.00
N LEU A 463 15.05 15.04 -8.49
CA LEU A 463 14.10 14.03 -8.97
C LEU A 463 13.75 14.23 -10.45
N GLU A 464 13.52 15.47 -10.88
CA GLU A 464 13.18 15.77 -12.29
C GLU A 464 14.29 15.41 -13.28
N ARG A 465 15.55 15.62 -12.87
CA ARG A 465 16.75 15.30 -13.67
C ARG A 465 16.96 13.79 -13.81
N ASN A 466 16.47 12.98 -12.87
CA ASN A 466 16.73 11.54 -12.78
C ASN A 466 15.47 10.67 -12.96
N ARG A 467 14.36 11.25 -13.40
CA ARG A 467 13.03 10.59 -13.45
C ARG A 467 12.96 9.33 -14.32
N ASP A 468 13.93 9.11 -15.20
CA ASP A 468 14.08 7.94 -16.05
C ASP A 468 14.75 6.75 -15.34
N LYS A 469 15.33 6.98 -14.17
CA LYS A 469 16.08 5.98 -13.38
C LYS A 469 15.29 5.41 -12.20
N PHE A 470 14.11 5.96 -11.92
CA PHE A 470 13.27 5.52 -10.81
C PHE A 470 11.78 5.65 -11.13
N ALA A 471 10.96 4.91 -10.38
CA ALA A 471 9.54 5.22 -10.21
C ALA A 471 9.30 5.80 -8.82
N VAL A 472 8.13 6.42 -8.60
CA VAL A 472 7.74 6.94 -7.28
C VAL A 472 6.61 6.10 -6.72
N ASP A 473 6.84 5.52 -5.55
CA ASP A 473 5.85 4.73 -4.83
C ASP A 473 4.87 5.61 -4.07
N ALA A 474 5.39 6.62 -3.35
CA ALA A 474 4.60 7.48 -2.48
C ALA A 474 5.24 8.85 -2.31
N PHE A 475 4.37 9.82 -2.00
CA PHE A 475 4.76 11.13 -1.49
C PHE A 475 4.17 11.29 -0.10
N GLU A 476 4.99 11.69 0.86
CA GLU A 476 4.58 11.82 2.26
C GLU A 476 5.11 13.13 2.85
N LEU A 477 4.35 13.72 3.77
CA LEU A 477 4.87 14.69 4.70
C LEU A 477 5.39 13.98 5.94
N MET A 478 6.43 14.55 6.55
CA MET A 478 6.93 14.09 7.84
C MET A 478 5.81 14.10 8.90
N VAL A 479 5.70 13.00 9.65
CA VAL A 479 4.71 12.83 10.72
C VAL A 479 5.44 12.44 12.01
N ALA A 480 5.06 13.07 13.13
CA ALA A 480 5.58 12.74 14.45
C ALA A 480 4.85 11.51 15.02
N GLU A 481 5.17 10.32 14.51
CA GLU A 481 4.59 9.05 14.97
C GLU A 481 5.07 8.71 16.40
N PRO A 482 4.25 8.07 17.25
CA PRO A 482 4.70 7.55 18.53
C PRO A 482 5.94 6.65 18.39
N GLY A 483 6.83 6.69 19.38
CA GLY A 483 8.07 5.90 19.38
C GLY A 483 9.20 6.43 18.51
N THR A 484 9.02 7.58 17.85
CA THR A 484 10.10 8.28 17.12
C THR A 484 10.94 9.14 18.05
N LEU A 485 12.18 9.44 17.66
CA LEU A 485 13.01 10.44 18.35
C LEU A 485 12.39 11.84 18.28
N LEU A 486 11.62 12.15 17.22
CA LEU A 486 10.83 13.40 17.13
C LEU A 486 9.86 13.57 18.29
N VAL A 487 9.22 12.49 18.74
CA VAL A 487 8.27 12.54 19.86
C VAL A 487 9.00 12.46 21.20
N ALA A 488 10.12 11.73 21.28
CA ALA A 488 10.88 11.57 22.50
C ALA A 488 11.59 12.86 22.95
N ASP A 489 12.15 13.63 22.00
CA ASP A 489 12.85 14.89 22.27
C ASP A 489 12.53 15.95 21.18
N PRO A 490 11.30 16.48 21.16
CA PRO A 490 10.86 17.37 20.09
C PRO A 490 11.63 18.70 20.06
N GLN A 491 12.05 19.21 21.22
CA GLN A 491 12.74 20.50 21.34
C GLN A 491 14.11 20.49 20.65
N ARG A 492 14.85 19.38 20.75
CA ARG A 492 16.14 19.19 20.07
C ARG A 492 16.05 19.36 18.56
N PHE A 493 14.90 19.07 17.97
CA PHE A 493 14.67 19.15 16.52
C PHE A 493 13.85 20.38 16.12
N GLY A 494 13.62 21.32 17.05
CA GLY A 494 12.79 22.51 16.79
C GLY A 494 11.32 22.17 16.56
N VAL A 495 10.85 21.00 17.01
CA VAL A 495 9.46 20.56 16.87
C VAL A 495 8.67 20.95 18.11
N VAL A 496 7.45 21.44 17.91
CA VAL A 496 6.47 21.68 18.97
C VAL A 496 5.27 20.78 18.71
N LEU A 497 5.07 19.81 19.61
CA LEU A 497 3.93 18.90 19.54
C LEU A 497 2.67 19.61 20.05
N ASP A 498 1.57 19.44 19.33
CA ASP A 498 0.23 19.82 19.77
C ASP A 498 -0.16 18.95 20.98
N ARG A 499 -0.88 19.56 21.94
CA ARG A 499 -1.35 18.91 23.17
C ARG A 499 -2.74 18.29 23.04
N SER A 500 -3.43 18.53 21.93
CA SER A 500 -4.73 17.92 21.64
C SER A 500 -4.60 16.46 21.21
N ASP A 501 -5.70 15.71 21.32
CA ASP A 501 -5.79 14.31 20.88
C ASP A 501 -5.93 14.14 19.37
N ALA A 502 -5.82 15.24 18.62
CA ALA A 502 -6.01 15.24 17.19
C ALA A 502 -4.78 14.68 16.45
N PHE A 503 -5.07 13.88 15.43
CA PHE A 503 -4.08 13.22 14.60
C PHE A 503 -3.49 14.13 13.52
N ALA A 504 -2.24 13.87 13.17
CA ALA A 504 -1.63 14.28 11.92
C ALA A 504 -1.44 13.06 11.02
N ASP A 505 -1.84 13.18 9.75
CA ASP A 505 -1.72 12.12 8.76
C ASP A 505 -1.33 12.70 7.39
N ASN A 506 -1.41 11.88 6.34
CA ASN A 506 -1.15 12.25 4.96
C ASN A 506 -2.37 11.98 4.05
N ARG A 507 -3.61 12.21 4.52
CA ARG A 507 -4.84 11.90 3.77
C ARG A 507 -4.97 12.62 2.43
N GLU A 508 -4.25 13.72 2.24
CA GLU A 508 -4.22 14.47 0.98
C GLU A 508 -3.25 13.88 -0.07
N LEU A 509 -2.42 12.92 0.33
CA LEU A 509 -1.36 12.31 -0.48
C LEU A 509 -1.48 10.79 -0.57
N ASN A 510 -1.89 10.14 0.51
CA ASN A 510 -1.89 8.69 0.66
C ASN A 510 -3.28 8.11 0.92
N TYR A 511 -3.49 6.90 0.43
CA TYR A 511 -4.75 6.18 0.63
C TYR A 511 -4.95 5.91 2.13
N LEU A 512 -6.13 6.25 2.64
CA LEU A 512 -6.50 6.10 4.06
C LEU A 512 -5.56 6.80 5.05
N GLY A 513 -4.92 7.90 4.64
CA GLY A 513 -4.13 8.73 5.54
C GLY A 513 -2.67 8.28 5.71
N GLY A 514 -2.31 7.06 5.31
CA GLY A 514 -0.95 6.54 5.47
C GLY A 514 -0.51 6.49 6.94
N ARG A 515 0.69 7.02 7.23
CA ARG A 515 1.20 7.14 8.61
C ARG A 515 0.43 8.18 9.41
N VAL A 516 0.19 7.87 10.67
CA VAL A 516 -0.54 8.75 11.61
C VAL A 516 0.34 9.04 12.82
N GLY A 517 0.30 10.28 13.32
CA GLY A 517 1.09 10.72 14.47
C GLY A 517 0.46 11.92 15.15
N ARG A 518 1.25 12.62 15.96
CA ARG A 518 0.81 13.83 16.66
C ARG A 518 0.91 15.05 15.72
N ARG A 519 -0.08 15.94 15.81
CA ARG A 519 0.03 17.27 15.20
C ARG A 519 1.23 17.99 15.79
N HIS A 520 1.93 18.70 14.93
CA HIS A 520 3.15 19.41 15.31
C HIS A 520 3.38 20.61 14.41
N THR A 521 4.15 21.56 14.91
CA THR A 521 4.74 22.64 14.13
C THR A 521 6.26 22.57 14.24
N VAL A 522 6.96 23.16 13.28
CA VAL A 522 8.42 23.29 13.33
C VAL A 522 8.77 24.76 13.45
N VAL A 523 9.59 25.10 14.46
CA VAL A 523 10.06 26.46 14.70
C VAL A 523 10.97 26.88 13.54
N GLY A 524 10.59 27.96 12.86
CA GLY A 524 11.32 28.44 11.67
C GLY A 524 11.15 27.56 10.42
N GLY A 525 10.36 26.48 10.50
CA GLY A 525 10.03 25.62 9.37
C GLY A 525 8.76 26.06 8.65
N PRO A 526 8.50 25.50 7.46
CA PRO A 526 7.34 25.85 6.66
C PRO A 526 6.04 25.32 7.26
N GLY A 527 4.95 26.08 7.09
CA GLY A 527 3.62 25.62 7.47
C GLY A 527 3.15 24.45 6.63
N ARG A 528 2.39 23.52 7.23
CA ARG A 528 1.84 22.33 6.52
C ARG A 528 1.12 22.68 5.20
N PRO A 529 0.25 23.72 5.12
CA PRO A 529 -0.44 24.05 3.87
C PRO A 529 0.52 24.40 2.72
N ASP A 530 1.57 25.16 3.02
CA ASP A 530 2.56 25.57 2.01
C ASP A 530 3.41 24.38 1.57
N THR A 531 3.87 23.57 2.51
CA THR A 531 4.61 22.34 2.22
C THR A 531 3.78 21.37 1.37
N LEU A 532 2.50 21.16 1.72
CA LEU A 532 1.60 20.30 0.94
C LEU A 532 1.41 20.83 -0.48
N LYS A 533 1.27 22.15 -0.63
CA LYS A 533 1.14 22.81 -1.94
C LYS A 533 2.41 22.61 -2.78
N ARG A 534 3.59 22.79 -2.19
CA ARG A 534 4.89 22.55 -2.85
C ARG A 534 5.04 21.10 -3.27
N LEU A 535 4.77 20.15 -2.37
CA LEU A 535 4.90 18.72 -2.67
C LEU A 535 3.95 18.29 -3.78
N LYS A 536 2.66 18.71 -3.73
CA LYS A 536 1.70 18.48 -4.81
C LYS A 536 2.11 19.10 -6.14
N HIS A 537 2.79 20.25 -6.11
CA HIS A 537 3.34 20.86 -7.31
C HIS A 537 4.50 20.03 -7.88
N GLY A 538 5.43 19.60 -7.03
CA GLY A 538 6.53 18.69 -7.39
C GLY A 538 6.04 17.35 -7.96
N MET A 539 5.04 16.74 -7.33
CA MET A 539 4.36 15.53 -7.82
C MET A 539 3.89 15.69 -9.27
N ARG A 540 3.26 16.83 -9.58
CA ARG A 540 2.77 17.13 -10.94
C ARG A 540 3.91 17.33 -11.93
N ARG A 541 5.01 17.96 -11.52
CA ARG A 541 6.18 18.16 -12.38
C ARG A 541 6.85 16.82 -12.70
N ILE A 542 7.08 15.98 -11.68
CA ILE A 542 7.65 14.63 -11.86
C ILE A 542 6.72 13.75 -12.71
N SER A 543 5.41 13.77 -12.46
CA SER A 543 4.44 12.97 -13.23
C SER A 543 4.24 13.47 -14.66
N ALA A 544 4.18 14.79 -14.88
CA ALA A 544 4.06 15.39 -16.22
C ALA A 544 5.34 15.22 -17.02
N ALA A 545 6.49 15.22 -16.34
CA ALA A 545 7.78 14.91 -16.94
C ALA A 545 7.92 13.39 -17.18
N ALA A 546 7.34 12.50 -16.36
CA ALA A 546 7.27 11.05 -16.66
C ALA A 546 6.40 10.75 -17.90
N ALA A 547 5.56 11.70 -18.33
CA ALA A 547 4.94 11.67 -19.65
C ALA A 547 5.90 12.04 -20.82
N GLY A 548 7.23 12.12 -20.59
CA GLY A 548 8.27 12.22 -21.63
C GLY A 548 9.73 12.01 -21.13
N PRO A 549 10.60 11.29 -21.86
CA PRO A 549 10.56 11.06 -23.29
C PRO A 549 9.94 9.69 -23.58
N VAL A 550 8.89 9.72 -24.40
CA VAL A 550 8.60 8.60 -25.29
C VAL A 550 9.91 8.29 -26.02
N ALA A 551 10.29 7.02 -26.08
CA ALA A 551 11.32 6.50 -26.97
C ALA A 551 11.40 7.37 -28.23
N THR A 552 12.61 7.82 -28.59
CA THR A 552 12.98 8.44 -29.87
C THR A 552 11.81 8.46 -30.83
N VAL A 553 11.11 9.61 -30.89
CA VAL A 553 9.88 9.78 -31.67
C VAL A 553 10.15 9.34 -33.11
N ALA A 554 9.79 8.10 -33.44
CA ALA A 554 9.41 7.78 -34.78
C ALA A 554 8.22 8.70 -35.05
N ARG A 555 8.37 9.62 -36.01
CA ARG A 555 7.25 10.45 -36.50
C ARG A 555 6.04 9.52 -36.66
N PRO A 556 4.88 9.83 -36.03
CA PRO A 556 3.72 8.99 -36.21
C PRO A 556 3.46 8.83 -37.71
N PRO A 557 3.20 7.60 -38.20
CA PRO A 557 3.00 7.38 -39.63
C PRO A 557 1.92 8.34 -40.14
N ALA A 558 2.27 9.11 -41.18
CA ALA A 558 1.51 10.26 -41.68
C ALA A 558 0.12 9.93 -42.29
N ARG A 559 -0.39 8.71 -42.12
CA ARG A 559 -1.58 8.21 -42.81
C ARG A 559 -2.87 8.16 -41.97
N HIS A 560 -2.78 8.01 -40.65
CA HIS A 560 -3.97 7.79 -39.83
C HIS A 560 -4.59 9.12 -39.37
N SER A 561 -5.84 9.37 -39.78
CA SER A 561 -6.64 10.52 -39.35
C SER A 561 -7.59 10.20 -38.20
N ALA A 562 -7.61 8.97 -37.70
CA ALA A 562 -8.53 8.55 -36.66
C ALA A 562 -7.89 7.65 -35.60
N LEU A 563 -8.47 7.69 -34.40
CA LEU A 563 -8.12 6.86 -33.26
C LEU A 563 -9.39 6.26 -32.68
N ARG A 564 -9.40 4.94 -32.46
CA ARG A 564 -10.46 4.26 -31.72
C ARG A 564 -10.04 4.17 -30.25
N PRO A 565 -10.72 4.87 -29.32
CA PRO A 565 -10.42 4.74 -27.90
C PRO A 565 -10.61 3.30 -27.43
N HIS A 566 -9.87 2.92 -26.39
CA HIS A 566 -10.08 1.61 -25.76
C HIS A 566 -11.49 1.48 -25.17
N PRO A 567 -12.08 0.27 -25.09
CA PRO A 567 -13.48 0.06 -24.68
C PRO A 567 -13.85 0.53 -23.25
N TRP A 568 -12.87 0.81 -22.40
CA TRP A 568 -13.08 1.34 -21.05
C TRP A 568 -13.07 2.87 -20.99
N ILE A 569 -12.69 3.56 -22.07
CA ILE A 569 -12.63 5.02 -22.11
C ILE A 569 -14.02 5.59 -22.36
N ARG A 570 -14.42 6.59 -21.57
CA ARG A 570 -15.73 7.24 -21.67
C ARG A 570 -15.61 8.70 -22.04
N CYS A 571 -16.51 9.16 -22.90
CA CYS A 571 -16.65 10.59 -23.20
C CYS A 571 -17.66 11.22 -22.25
N ALA A 572 -17.32 12.36 -21.66
CA ALA A 572 -18.25 13.10 -20.82
C ALA A 572 -19.41 13.65 -21.66
N PRO A 573 -20.64 13.69 -21.11
CA PRO A 573 -21.76 14.43 -21.67
C PRO A 573 -21.39 15.89 -21.95
N GLU A 574 -21.97 16.48 -23.00
CA GLU A 574 -21.61 17.85 -23.41
C GLU A 574 -21.87 18.89 -22.33
N ARG A 575 -22.90 18.68 -21.50
CA ARG A 575 -23.21 19.55 -20.35
C ARG A 575 -22.08 19.65 -19.31
N LEU A 576 -21.19 18.65 -19.25
CA LEU A 576 -20.06 18.60 -18.31
C LEU A 576 -18.75 19.10 -18.93
N SER A 577 -18.79 19.49 -20.20
CA SER A 577 -17.61 19.95 -20.94
C SER A 577 -17.28 21.40 -20.59
N PRO A 578 -15.99 21.75 -20.36
CA PRO A 578 -15.61 23.11 -20.03
C PRO A 578 -15.88 24.06 -21.21
N PRO A 579 -16.48 25.25 -20.96
CA PRO A 579 -16.59 26.29 -21.98
C PRO A 579 -15.20 26.81 -22.35
N GLY A 580 -15.00 27.21 -23.61
CA GLY A 580 -13.70 27.70 -24.07
C GLY A 580 -13.78 28.50 -25.36
N PRO A 581 -12.78 29.37 -25.63
CA PRO A 581 -12.84 30.39 -26.68
C PRO A 581 -12.88 29.87 -28.12
N ASP A 582 -12.70 28.56 -28.36
CA ASP A 582 -12.64 27.93 -29.69
C ASP A 582 -13.68 26.80 -29.90
N GLY A 583 -14.90 26.98 -29.41
CA GLY A 583 -15.98 25.98 -29.50
C GLY A 583 -15.94 24.90 -28.41
N GLY A 584 -15.08 25.05 -27.41
CA GLY A 584 -14.97 24.17 -26.24
C GLY A 584 -14.19 22.87 -26.49
N SER A 585 -13.98 22.11 -25.43
CA SER A 585 -13.35 20.77 -25.48
C SER A 585 -14.34 19.72 -25.00
N PHE A 586 -14.29 18.50 -25.53
CA PHE A 586 -14.92 17.35 -24.88
C PHE A 586 -13.90 16.63 -24.00
N LEU A 587 -14.39 15.93 -22.98
CA LEU A 587 -13.55 15.21 -22.02
C LEU A 587 -13.62 13.71 -22.26
N LEU A 588 -12.48 13.04 -22.22
CA LEU A 588 -12.36 11.58 -22.21
C LEU A 588 -11.80 11.15 -20.86
N ALA A 589 -12.49 10.27 -20.16
CA ALA A 589 -11.97 9.58 -18.98
C ALA A 589 -11.37 8.26 -19.40
N ASP A 590 -10.13 8.00 -18.98
CA ASP A 590 -9.53 6.68 -18.95
C ASP A 590 -9.48 6.20 -17.50
N PRO A 591 -10.51 5.45 -17.05
CA PRO A 591 -10.56 4.86 -15.72
C PRO A 591 -9.26 4.12 -15.40
N VAL A 592 -8.80 3.22 -16.26
CA VAL A 592 -7.65 2.34 -16.01
C VAL A 592 -6.36 3.11 -15.69
N ARG A 593 -6.16 4.28 -16.31
CA ARG A 593 -4.97 5.13 -16.08
C ARG A 593 -5.18 6.26 -15.08
N GLU A 594 -6.39 6.43 -14.56
CA GLU A 594 -6.78 7.57 -13.72
C GLU A 594 -6.55 8.92 -14.40
N GLN A 595 -6.80 8.98 -15.72
CA GLN A 595 -6.55 10.17 -16.53
C GLN A 595 -7.84 10.73 -17.12
N VAL A 596 -7.88 12.06 -17.25
CA VAL A 596 -8.90 12.77 -18.02
C VAL A 596 -8.20 13.60 -19.09
N TYR A 597 -8.59 13.38 -20.35
CA TYR A 597 -8.07 14.10 -21.50
C TYR A 597 -9.09 15.14 -21.97
N ALA A 598 -8.64 16.37 -22.20
CA ALA A 598 -9.45 17.40 -22.84
C ALA A 598 -9.05 17.54 -24.32
N LEU A 599 -10.02 17.35 -25.22
CA LEU A 599 -9.81 17.44 -26.66
C LEU A 599 -10.61 18.59 -27.27
N PRO A 600 -9.95 19.56 -27.94
CA PRO A 600 -10.63 20.68 -28.59
C PRO A 600 -11.53 20.22 -29.75
N LYS A 601 -12.81 20.64 -29.74
CA LYS A 601 -13.83 20.24 -30.73
C LYS A 601 -13.52 20.72 -32.16
N ASN A 602 -12.76 21.80 -32.30
CA ASN A 602 -12.33 22.35 -33.58
C ASN A 602 -11.23 21.51 -34.27
N HIS A 603 -10.49 20.70 -33.51
CA HIS A 603 -9.36 19.90 -34.01
C HIS A 603 -9.66 18.40 -34.07
N VAL A 604 -10.63 17.92 -33.27
CA VAL A 604 -11.03 16.51 -33.21
C VAL A 604 -12.55 16.42 -33.16
N THR A 605 -13.13 15.58 -34.02
CA THR A 605 -14.54 15.23 -34.00
C THR A 605 -14.73 13.81 -33.46
N ARG A 606 -15.87 13.56 -32.83
CA ARG A 606 -16.27 12.22 -32.35
C ARG A 606 -17.39 11.65 -33.20
N SER A 607 -17.42 10.33 -33.31
CA SER A 607 -18.60 9.62 -33.82
C SER A 607 -19.81 9.85 -32.91
N ALA A 608 -21.02 9.71 -33.47
CA ALA A 608 -22.26 9.69 -32.70
C ALA A 608 -22.39 8.42 -31.83
N ALA A 609 -21.69 7.34 -32.20
CA ALA A 609 -21.63 6.13 -31.38
C ALA A 609 -20.67 6.36 -30.18
N PRO A 610 -21.04 5.99 -28.95
CA PRO A 610 -20.21 6.18 -27.75
C PRO A 610 -18.81 5.57 -27.84
N ASP A 611 -18.67 4.44 -28.55
CA ASP A 611 -17.41 3.70 -28.75
C ASP A 611 -16.84 3.89 -30.18
N GLY A 612 -17.30 4.92 -30.89
CA GLY A 612 -16.84 5.23 -32.25
C GLY A 612 -15.49 5.95 -32.29
N PRO A 613 -14.84 6.00 -33.46
CA PRO A 613 -13.53 6.63 -33.59
C PRO A 613 -13.58 8.14 -33.41
N LEU A 614 -12.49 8.68 -32.87
CA LEU A 614 -12.14 10.10 -32.89
C LEU A 614 -11.45 10.41 -34.21
N THR A 615 -11.85 11.47 -34.89
CA THR A 615 -11.29 11.86 -36.20
C THR A 615 -10.64 13.24 -36.11
N ALA A 616 -9.41 13.36 -36.56
CA ALA A 616 -8.70 14.63 -36.63
C ALA A 616 -9.20 15.46 -37.83
N THR A 617 -9.56 16.72 -37.58
CA THR A 617 -9.97 17.69 -38.61
C THR A 617 -8.83 18.65 -39.01
N SER A 618 -7.67 18.54 -38.36
CA SER A 618 -6.53 19.43 -38.53
C SER A 618 -5.21 18.72 -38.22
N GLU A 619 -4.08 19.34 -38.57
CA GLU A 619 -2.76 18.83 -38.20
C GLU A 619 -2.54 18.76 -36.69
N ARG A 620 -3.00 19.78 -35.95
CA ARG A 620 -3.01 19.77 -34.49
C ARG A 620 -3.86 18.61 -33.95
N GLY A 621 -5.00 18.32 -34.57
CA GLY A 621 -5.82 17.16 -34.25
C GLY A 621 -5.07 15.83 -34.41
N ARG A 622 -4.36 15.65 -35.53
CA ARG A 622 -3.53 14.46 -35.77
C ARG A 622 -2.45 14.29 -34.71
N SER A 623 -1.78 15.39 -34.33
CA SER A 623 -0.80 15.40 -33.24
C SER A 623 -1.43 14.98 -31.89
N LEU A 624 -2.61 15.52 -31.55
CA LEU A 624 -3.33 15.15 -30.33
C LEU A 624 -3.73 13.66 -30.30
N LEU A 625 -4.26 13.12 -31.41
CA LEU A 625 -4.59 11.70 -31.51
C LEU A 625 -3.32 10.83 -31.43
N GLY A 626 -2.22 11.25 -32.05
CA GLY A 626 -0.93 10.57 -31.92
C GLY A 626 -0.41 10.54 -30.47
N ARG A 627 -0.61 11.62 -29.71
CA ARG A 627 -0.28 11.65 -28.27
C ARG A 627 -1.17 10.71 -27.46
N LEU A 628 -2.45 10.60 -27.79
CA LEU A 628 -3.35 9.62 -27.15
C LEU A 628 -2.93 8.18 -27.46
N ALA A 629 -2.58 7.87 -28.70
CA ALA A 629 -2.05 6.54 -29.06
C ALA A 629 -0.73 6.24 -28.35
N ALA A 630 0.18 7.20 -28.27
CA ALA A 630 1.44 7.04 -27.53
C ALA A 630 1.23 6.88 -26.01
N ALA A 631 0.17 7.48 -25.47
CA ALA A 631 -0.29 7.27 -24.11
C ALA A 631 -1.09 5.97 -23.94
N ASP A 632 -1.25 5.17 -25.00
CA ASP A 632 -2.00 3.92 -25.03
C ASP A 632 -3.47 4.10 -24.60
N ALA A 633 -4.07 5.22 -25.02
CA ALA A 633 -5.49 5.55 -24.82
C ALA A 633 -6.37 5.08 -26.01
N GLY A 634 -5.82 4.29 -26.94
CA GLY A 634 -6.57 3.74 -28.06
C GLY A 634 -5.67 3.34 -29.23
N LEU A 635 -6.28 2.74 -30.24
CA LEU A 635 -5.59 2.24 -31.42
C LEU A 635 -5.82 3.20 -32.59
N MET A 636 -4.74 3.57 -33.28
CA MET A 636 -4.84 4.29 -34.55
C MET A 636 -5.57 3.41 -35.57
N CYS A 637 -6.48 4.00 -36.33
CA CYS A 637 -7.24 3.27 -37.33
C CYS A 637 -7.46 4.12 -38.58
N ASP A 638 -7.64 3.44 -39.71
CA ASP A 638 -8.10 4.05 -40.95
C ASP A 638 -9.62 4.14 -40.92
N ALA A 639 -10.16 5.35 -40.79
CA ALA A 639 -11.58 5.59 -41.02
C ALA A 639 -11.72 6.75 -42.04
N PRO A 640 -12.32 6.53 -43.22
CA PRO A 640 -12.85 7.63 -44.01
C PRO A 640 -14.11 8.19 -43.29
N PRO A 641 -14.42 9.49 -43.43
CA PRO A 641 -15.60 10.08 -42.79
C PRO A 641 -16.87 9.46 -43.36
N PRO A 642 -18.02 9.50 -42.64
CA PRO A 642 -19.30 9.35 -43.32
C PRO A 642 -19.41 10.50 -44.33
N ALA A 643 -19.31 10.17 -45.62
CA ALA A 643 -19.93 10.99 -46.64
C ALA A 643 -21.44 10.81 -46.47
N VAL A 644 -22.16 11.88 -46.18
CA VAL A 644 -23.32 12.35 -46.96
C VAL A 644 -23.71 13.74 -46.43
N ARG A 645 -23.50 14.77 -47.25
CA ARG A 645 -24.52 15.82 -47.43
C ARG A 645 -25.43 15.34 -48.57
N PRO A 646 -26.74 15.66 -48.51
CA PRO A 646 -27.35 16.22 -49.70
C PRO A 646 -27.95 17.59 -49.36
N SER A 647 -28.10 18.33 -50.44
CA SER A 647 -28.39 19.75 -50.56
C SER A 647 -29.78 20.21 -50.09
N ARG A 648 -29.76 21.49 -49.67
CA ARG A 648 -30.84 22.48 -49.46
C ARG A 648 -31.61 22.41 -48.15
#